data_AF-A0A7M7K881-F1
#
_entry.id   AF-A0A7M7K881-F1
#
_cell.length_a   1.000
_cell.length_b   1.000
_cell.length_c   1.000
_cell.angle_alpha   90.00
_cell.angle_beta   90.00
_cell.angle_gamma   90.00
#
_symmetry.space_group_name_H-M   'P 1'
#
loop_
_entity.id
_entity.type
_entity.pdbx_description
1 polymer ?
#
loop_
_entity_poly.entity_id
_entity_poly.type
_entity_poly.pdbx_seq_one_letter_code
_entity_poly.pdbx_strand_id
1 'polypeptide(L)'
;MLDGSYSRDHLPRTSVRQKRAPQFKPERERTRMNDPKWPLQWYLNRGGGLDMNVERAWAEFNVSGKGVVVTILDDGLEKDHPDIQENYDPDASYDMNDQDPDPQPRYEQTDMNRHGTRCAGEVAGIRDNQVCGVGIAYGASIGGIRMLDGDVTDAVEARSLSLNSQHVHVYSASWGPDDDAKTVDGPGQLADRALKDGIRNGRKGLGSIFVWASGNGGKEKDNCNCDGYVNSIYTLAVSAATENGNVPWYSESCAASLATTYSSGNYNEGQIVTSDLHHNCTERHTGTSASAPLAAAIVALALESNPSLTWRDMQHLAVRATKRANLNAPDWVTNGVGRNVSHSFGFGLLDAHRMVELAKRWRRSPPQKVCTVSTPRNDRAIPPKSTLLLHLYVECKNVKHIEHTISKISLQAVRRGDLHIYLTSPKGTKSTLLTMRPRDDSRQGFNQWPFMTVHNWGEDPNGNWTLEIHNEGAYLGKATLREWALILYGTAEDPEAQLRSDFPDKLLGEIDQGNDLGGNEGSSGVRSTGVRDQVWFNGLALAGYTATTENHWPRSEHHATTYSTQYYHHYNSQPQPSWHDRPYERYPHYSSEAADRIHASHTESSTFDYNQGQPQAGMPEVKSQSVQFQGQNGNAALTAATGFELQFPEYYNYDPYSYYRRADSGGSDSGGALIDYPVDYRH
;
A
#
# COMPACT_ATOMS: atom_id res chain seq x y z
N MET A 1 -66.92 55.56 53.62
CA MET A 1 -65.58 55.85 54.14
C MET A 1 -64.71 54.65 53.79
N LEU A 2 -63.80 54.85 52.83
CA LEU A 2 -62.35 54.87 53.06
C LEU A 2 -61.86 53.45 53.38
N ASP A 3 -61.67 52.62 52.34
CA ASP A 3 -60.53 52.64 51.39
C ASP A 3 -59.27 52.01 52.00
N GLY A 4 -58.63 51.13 51.25
CA GLY A 4 -57.73 50.12 51.80
C GLY A 4 -56.54 49.84 50.91
N SER A 5 -55.36 49.86 51.52
CA SER A 5 -54.17 49.21 50.98
C SER A 5 -53.24 48.87 52.14
N TYR A 6 -53.18 47.59 52.51
CA TYR A 6 -52.17 47.06 53.41
C TYR A 6 -51.25 46.12 52.64
N SER A 7 -49.96 46.42 52.71
CA SER A 7 -48.88 45.70 52.05
C SER A 7 -48.84 44.23 52.50
N ARG A 8 -48.48 43.31 51.59
CA ARG A 8 -48.36 41.88 51.88
C ARG A 8 -46.92 41.39 51.81
N ASP A 9 -46.62 40.48 52.72
CA ASP A 9 -45.28 40.05 53.09
C ASP A 9 -44.50 39.33 51.99
N HIS A 10 -43.18 39.45 52.05
CA HIS A 10 -42.25 38.71 51.20
C HIS A 10 -42.05 37.28 51.70
N LEU A 11 -42.44 36.29 50.89
CA LEU A 11 -42.08 34.88 51.09
C LEU A 11 -40.73 34.56 50.42
N PRO A 12 -39.88 33.70 51.01
CA PRO A 12 -38.54 33.43 50.51
C PRO A 12 -38.57 32.54 49.25
N ARG A 13 -37.92 32.97 48.17
CA ARG A 13 -37.67 32.13 46.99
C ARG A 13 -36.39 31.31 47.17
N THR A 14 -36.52 30.00 47.14
CA THR A 14 -35.41 29.04 47.06
C THR A 14 -34.60 29.26 45.77
N SER A 15 -33.28 29.41 45.90
CA SER A 15 -32.37 29.61 44.77
C SER A 15 -32.06 28.29 44.06
N VAL A 16 -32.80 27.98 42.99
CA VAL A 16 -32.41 26.91 42.07
C VAL A 16 -31.13 27.32 41.36
N ARG A 17 -30.00 26.72 41.74
CA ARG A 17 -28.70 26.93 41.12
C ARG A 17 -28.70 26.32 39.71
N GLN A 18 -29.12 27.09 38.71
CA GLN A 18 -28.97 26.74 37.30
C GLN A 18 -27.49 26.40 37.03
N LYS A 19 -27.20 25.13 36.77
CA LYS A 19 -25.95 24.75 36.11
C LYS A 19 -25.99 25.41 34.73
N ARG A 20 -25.11 26.39 34.49
CA ARG A 20 -24.90 26.91 33.14
C ARG A 20 -24.54 25.72 32.25
N ALA A 21 -25.18 25.63 31.07
CA ALA A 21 -24.70 24.76 30.02
C ALA A 21 -23.23 25.11 29.71
N PRO A 22 -22.37 24.14 29.35
CA PRO A 22 -21.01 24.46 28.94
C PRO A 22 -21.07 25.48 27.79
N GLN A 23 -20.45 26.64 27.99
CA GLN A 23 -20.30 27.59 26.90
C GLN A 23 -19.41 26.94 25.85
N PHE A 24 -20.00 26.64 24.69
CA PHE A 24 -19.23 26.33 23.48
C PHE A 24 -18.26 27.50 23.25
N LYS A 25 -16.96 27.22 23.33
CA LYS A 25 -15.93 28.16 22.88
C LYS A 25 -16.10 28.35 21.36
N PRO A 26 -15.86 29.56 20.83
CA PRO A 26 -15.96 29.79 19.39
C PRO A 26 -14.91 28.97 18.63
N GLU A 27 -15.27 28.54 17.43
CA GLU A 27 -14.53 27.63 16.55
C GLU A 27 -13.12 28.11 16.11
N ARG A 28 -12.71 29.32 16.51
CA ARG A 28 -11.40 29.93 16.22
C ARG A 28 -10.29 29.62 17.23
N GLU A 29 -10.56 28.85 18.29
CA GLU A 29 -9.53 28.31 19.20
C GLU A 29 -9.17 26.84 18.89
N ARG A 30 -9.30 26.39 17.64
CA ARG A 30 -8.59 25.16 17.20
C ARG A 30 -7.09 25.38 17.35
N THR A 31 -6.37 24.31 17.67
CA THR A 31 -4.93 24.27 17.94
C THR A 31 -4.11 24.99 16.88
N ARG A 32 -3.80 26.28 17.13
CA ARG A 32 -2.87 27.02 16.29
C ARG A 32 -1.46 26.57 16.63
N MET A 33 -1.00 25.54 15.93
CA MET A 33 0.38 25.12 15.94
C MET A 33 1.27 26.32 15.58
N ASN A 34 2.45 26.40 16.21
CA ASN A 34 3.38 27.50 15.97
C ASN A 34 4.28 27.27 14.74
N ASP A 35 4.23 26.08 14.15
CA ASP A 35 5.05 25.63 13.03
C ASP A 35 4.72 26.40 11.74
N PRO A 36 5.70 27.04 11.08
CA PRO A 36 5.46 28.06 10.05
C PRO A 36 4.78 27.55 8.78
N LYS A 37 4.88 26.25 8.48
CA LYS A 37 4.28 25.59 7.31
C LYS A 37 3.01 24.82 7.62
N TRP A 38 2.59 24.71 8.90
CA TRP A 38 1.31 24.09 9.27
C TRP A 38 0.12 24.57 8.42
N PRO A 39 -0.06 25.89 8.13
CA PRO A 39 -1.17 26.36 7.29
C PRO A 39 -1.17 25.86 5.84
N LEU A 40 -0.08 25.22 5.38
CA LEU A 40 0.06 24.65 4.05
C LEU A 40 -0.13 23.13 4.03
N GLN A 41 -0.19 22.46 5.19
CA GLN A 41 -0.44 21.02 5.32
C GLN A 41 -1.94 20.68 5.18
N TRP A 42 -2.51 21.07 4.04
CA TRP A 42 -3.91 20.92 3.68
C TRP A 42 -4.46 19.50 3.91
N TYR A 43 -3.62 18.48 3.70
CA TYR A 43 -3.96 17.07 3.84
C TYR A 43 -4.21 16.66 5.31
N LEU A 44 -3.84 17.51 6.27
CA LEU A 44 -4.05 17.34 7.72
C LEU A 44 -5.16 18.23 8.30
N ASN A 45 -5.35 19.44 7.74
CA ASN A 45 -6.09 20.52 8.42
C ASN A 45 -7.07 21.33 7.55
N ARG A 46 -7.33 20.92 6.31
CA ARG A 46 -8.31 21.58 5.42
C ARG A 46 -9.73 21.63 6.03
N GLY A 47 -10.10 20.64 6.83
CA GLY A 47 -11.44 20.49 7.36
C GLY A 47 -12.46 20.04 6.31
N GLY A 48 -13.75 20.20 6.62
CA GLY A 48 -14.86 19.84 5.73
C GLY A 48 -14.98 18.35 5.41
N GLY A 49 -14.22 17.49 6.08
CA GLY A 49 -14.12 16.05 5.77
C GLY A 49 -13.16 15.72 4.61
N LEU A 50 -12.47 16.73 4.06
CA LEU A 50 -11.59 16.67 2.88
C LEU A 50 -10.08 16.59 3.24
N ASP A 51 -9.78 16.20 4.47
CA ASP A 51 -8.46 15.86 5.01
C ASP A 51 -8.49 14.40 5.53
N MET A 52 -7.40 13.90 6.12
CA MET A 52 -7.35 12.56 6.72
C MET A 52 -7.87 12.49 8.17
N ASN A 53 -8.62 13.49 8.64
CA ASN A 53 -9.18 13.61 10.01
C ASN A 53 -8.12 13.53 11.14
N VAL A 54 -6.87 13.91 10.85
CA VAL A 54 -5.73 13.79 11.77
C VAL A 54 -5.86 14.72 12.99
N GLU A 55 -6.25 15.98 12.80
CA GLU A 55 -6.52 16.90 13.92
C GLU A 55 -7.54 16.33 14.93
N ARG A 56 -8.58 15.64 14.42
CA ARG A 56 -9.60 15.01 15.27
C ARG A 56 -9.04 13.82 16.03
N ALA A 57 -8.17 13.01 15.41
CA ALA A 57 -7.51 11.92 16.10
C ALA A 57 -6.68 12.44 17.28
N TRP A 58 -5.85 13.45 17.06
CA TRP A 58 -5.05 14.09 18.12
C TRP A 58 -5.94 14.68 19.23
N ALA A 59 -6.97 15.46 18.86
CA ALA A 59 -7.81 16.18 19.82
C ALA A 59 -8.76 15.28 20.64
N GLU A 60 -9.36 14.26 20.03
CA GLU A 60 -10.35 13.40 20.69
C GLU A 60 -9.70 12.22 21.42
N PHE A 61 -8.55 11.73 20.94
CA PHE A 61 -7.92 10.52 21.48
C PHE A 61 -6.59 10.73 22.21
N ASN A 62 -6.02 11.93 22.15
CA ASN A 62 -4.71 12.28 22.72
C ASN A 62 -3.62 11.28 22.29
N VAL A 63 -3.53 11.06 20.97
CA VAL A 63 -2.50 10.25 20.31
C VAL A 63 -1.51 11.16 19.57
N SER A 64 -0.27 10.70 19.45
CA SER A 64 0.80 11.34 18.66
C SER A 64 1.77 10.31 18.04
N GLY A 65 1.46 9.01 18.11
CA GLY A 65 2.36 7.92 17.74
C GLY A 65 3.31 7.49 18.86
N LYS A 66 3.07 7.95 20.09
CA LYS A 66 4.04 7.83 21.18
C LYS A 66 4.37 6.38 21.53
N GLY A 67 5.67 6.07 21.57
CA GLY A 67 6.17 4.73 21.88
C GLY A 67 6.08 3.75 20.70
N VAL A 68 5.72 4.22 19.52
CA VAL A 68 5.82 3.47 18.26
C VAL A 68 7.09 3.91 17.54
N VAL A 69 7.78 2.95 16.93
CA VAL A 69 9.02 3.17 16.17
C VAL A 69 8.72 2.91 14.69
N VAL A 70 8.93 3.93 13.85
CA VAL A 70 8.81 3.85 12.39
C VAL A 70 10.21 3.96 11.78
N THR A 71 10.46 3.29 10.66
CA THR A 71 11.70 3.49 9.89
C THR A 71 11.41 3.62 8.40
N ILE A 72 12.19 4.47 7.72
CA ILE A 72 12.08 4.81 6.30
C ILE A 72 13.18 4.07 5.54
N LEU A 73 12.82 3.24 4.54
CA LEU A 73 13.77 2.41 3.79
C LEU A 73 14.04 3.08 2.44
N ASP A 74 15.12 3.85 2.34
CA ASP A 74 15.24 4.85 1.28
C ASP A 74 16.70 5.32 1.03
N ASP A 75 16.90 6.54 0.56
CA ASP A 75 18.21 7.16 0.28
C ASP A 75 18.97 7.70 1.50
N GLY A 76 18.33 7.71 2.67
CA GLY A 76 18.91 8.10 3.97
C GLY A 76 17.99 8.97 4.81
N LEU A 77 18.47 9.39 5.98
CA LEU A 77 17.76 10.29 6.87
C LEU A 77 18.71 11.32 7.49
N GLU A 78 18.45 12.61 7.22
CA GLU A 78 19.13 13.73 7.87
C GLU A 78 18.74 13.79 9.35
N LYS A 79 19.38 12.94 10.16
CA LYS A 79 19.06 12.71 11.58
C LYS A 79 19.24 13.95 12.46
N ASP A 80 20.05 14.91 12.01
CA ASP A 80 20.31 16.19 12.65
C ASP A 80 19.40 17.32 12.14
N HIS A 81 18.43 17.01 11.26
CA HIS A 81 17.43 17.97 10.82
C HIS A 81 16.65 18.52 12.04
N PRO A 82 16.52 19.85 12.20
CA PRO A 82 15.96 20.46 13.42
C PRO A 82 14.50 20.06 13.70
N ASP A 83 13.79 19.62 12.67
CA ASP A 83 12.41 19.10 12.74
C ASP A 83 12.32 17.57 12.97
N ILE A 84 13.45 16.87 13.09
CA ILE A 84 13.52 15.40 13.22
C ILE A 84 14.35 14.96 14.43
N GLN A 85 15.42 15.70 14.76
CA GLN A 85 16.46 15.32 15.73
C GLN A 85 15.98 14.85 17.12
N GLU A 86 14.84 15.33 17.62
CA GLU A 86 14.30 14.91 18.94
C GLU A 86 13.54 13.58 18.87
N ASN A 87 13.01 13.23 17.69
CA ASN A 87 12.32 11.98 17.40
C ASN A 87 13.24 10.92 16.77
N TYR A 88 14.44 11.29 16.33
CA TYR A 88 15.40 10.37 15.70
C TYR A 88 15.76 9.19 16.60
N ASP A 89 15.75 7.99 16.02
CA ASP A 89 16.04 6.73 16.69
C ASP A 89 17.18 5.96 15.99
N PRO A 90 18.37 5.85 16.60
CA PRO A 90 19.48 5.11 16.02
C PRO A 90 19.26 3.59 16.04
N ASP A 91 18.46 3.04 16.96
CA ASP A 91 18.13 1.60 16.97
C ASP A 91 17.11 1.25 15.88
N ALA A 92 16.49 2.25 15.25
CA ALA A 92 15.65 2.12 14.07
C ALA A 92 16.39 2.42 12.74
N SER A 93 17.70 2.68 12.80
CA SER A 93 18.48 3.21 11.69
C SER A 93 19.72 2.39 11.33
N TYR A 94 20.12 2.40 10.07
CA TYR A 94 21.37 1.78 9.60
C TYR A 94 21.73 2.23 8.17
N ASP A 95 23.01 2.26 7.84
CA ASP A 95 23.48 2.43 6.47
C ASP A 95 23.85 1.08 5.85
N MET A 96 23.06 0.62 4.87
CA MET A 96 23.30 -0.63 4.15
C MET A 96 24.23 -0.44 2.95
N ASN A 97 24.41 0.79 2.46
CA ASN A 97 25.28 1.12 1.33
C ASN A 97 26.75 1.15 1.81
N ASP A 98 27.06 1.91 2.86
CA ASP A 98 28.40 2.06 3.44
C ASP A 98 28.66 1.12 4.65
N GLN A 99 27.63 0.40 5.11
CA GLN A 99 27.67 -0.69 6.11
C GLN A 99 27.96 -0.26 7.56
N ASP A 100 27.53 0.93 7.96
CA ASP A 100 27.72 1.48 9.31
C ASP A 100 26.38 1.98 9.93
N PRO A 101 26.32 2.44 11.19
CA PRO A 101 25.06 2.77 11.85
C PRO A 101 24.52 4.18 11.54
N ASP A 102 25.20 5.01 10.74
CA ASP A 102 24.79 6.38 10.45
C ASP A 102 24.05 6.51 9.11
N PRO A 103 22.72 6.70 9.08
CA PRO A 103 21.94 6.79 7.84
C PRO A 103 22.03 8.17 7.16
N GLN A 104 22.99 9.04 7.50
CA GLN A 104 23.08 10.39 6.95
C GLN A 104 23.08 10.36 5.41
N PRO A 105 22.24 11.16 4.72
CA PRO A 105 22.22 11.15 3.27
C PRO A 105 23.53 11.77 2.73
N ARG A 106 24.01 11.22 1.62
CA ARG A 106 25.18 11.76 0.93
C ARG A 106 24.80 13.03 0.17
N TYR A 107 25.25 14.17 0.67
CA TYR A 107 25.02 15.49 0.06
C TYR A 107 25.73 15.66 -1.30
N GLU A 108 25.00 16.13 -2.30
CA GLU A 108 25.48 16.33 -3.67
C GLU A 108 24.85 17.57 -4.32
N GLN A 109 25.43 18.08 -5.40
CA GLN A 109 24.89 19.27 -6.12
C GLN A 109 23.49 19.06 -6.72
N THR A 110 23.05 17.80 -6.86
CA THR A 110 21.73 17.41 -7.39
C THR A 110 20.66 17.27 -6.30
N ASP A 111 21.08 17.20 -5.03
CA ASP A 111 20.25 16.83 -3.88
C ASP A 111 19.38 15.60 -4.15
N MET A 112 19.95 14.56 -4.76
CA MET A 112 19.18 13.35 -5.09
C MET A 112 18.77 12.57 -3.84
N ASN A 113 19.66 12.48 -2.84
CA ASN A 113 19.47 11.78 -1.58
C ASN A 113 18.67 12.61 -0.55
N ARG A 114 17.47 13.07 -0.94
CA ARG A 114 16.58 13.92 -0.11
C ARG A 114 15.26 13.24 0.23
N HIS A 115 14.98 12.09 -0.36
CA HIS A 115 13.67 11.48 -0.40
C HIS A 115 13.30 10.87 0.96
N GLY A 116 14.17 10.08 1.59
CA GLY A 116 13.94 9.50 2.91
C GLY A 116 13.78 10.55 4.02
N THR A 117 14.50 11.68 3.93
CA THR A 117 14.35 12.82 4.86
C THR A 117 12.97 13.48 4.74
N ARG A 118 12.45 13.63 3.51
CA ARG A 118 11.09 14.14 3.26
C ARG A 118 10.04 13.20 3.84
N CYS A 119 10.15 11.91 3.57
CA CYS A 119 9.25 10.89 4.08
C CYS A 119 9.26 10.80 5.62
N ALA A 120 10.42 10.95 6.26
CA ALA A 120 10.53 10.96 7.72
C ALA A 120 9.80 12.16 8.37
N GLY A 121 9.89 13.35 7.77
CA GLY A 121 9.18 14.54 8.24
C GLY A 121 7.64 14.40 8.20
N GLU A 122 7.10 13.70 7.19
CA GLU A 122 5.66 13.41 7.10
C GLU A 122 5.17 12.50 8.24
N VAL A 123 6.03 11.58 8.68
CA VAL A 123 5.74 10.69 9.80
C VAL A 123 5.88 11.42 11.13
N ALA A 124 7.06 11.98 11.40
CA ALA A 124 7.48 12.37 12.75
C ALA A 124 8.14 13.76 12.82
N GLY A 125 7.85 14.66 11.88
CA GLY A 125 8.17 16.08 12.02
C GLY A 125 7.67 16.62 13.35
N ILE A 126 8.56 17.28 14.11
CA ILE A 126 8.31 17.67 15.50
C ILE A 126 7.24 18.77 15.55
N ARG A 127 6.32 18.64 16.50
CA ARG A 127 5.22 19.59 16.67
C ARG A 127 5.61 20.78 17.56
N ASP A 128 5.12 21.96 17.20
CA ASP A 128 5.20 23.20 17.99
C ASP A 128 6.65 23.65 18.28
N ASN A 129 7.59 23.40 17.36
CA ASN A 129 9.02 23.76 17.45
C ASN A 129 9.42 25.03 16.67
N GLN A 130 8.49 25.63 15.91
CA GLN A 130 8.70 26.79 15.01
C GLN A 130 9.55 26.50 13.75
N VAL A 131 9.74 25.22 13.43
CA VAL A 131 10.42 24.71 12.23
C VAL A 131 9.35 24.05 11.34
N CYS A 132 9.51 24.12 10.02
CA CYS A 132 8.71 23.35 9.07
C CYS A 132 7.20 23.27 9.34
N GLY A 133 6.61 22.08 9.27
CA GLY A 133 5.23 21.76 9.59
C GLY A 133 5.20 20.77 10.75
N VAL A 134 4.39 19.71 10.64
CA VAL A 134 4.30 18.66 11.66
C VAL A 134 4.08 17.29 11.01
N GLY A 135 4.65 16.23 11.58
CA GLY A 135 4.35 14.85 11.19
C GLY A 135 3.01 14.37 11.74
N ILE A 136 2.33 13.45 11.04
CA ILE A 136 1.06 12.86 11.53
C ILE A 136 1.25 12.19 12.90
N ALA A 137 2.40 11.56 13.11
CA ALA A 137 2.83 10.88 14.31
C ALA A 137 4.03 11.61 14.95
N TYR A 138 3.90 12.92 15.18
CA TYR A 138 4.93 13.84 15.73
C TYR A 138 5.56 13.48 17.09
N GLY A 139 5.11 12.41 17.74
CA GLY A 139 5.73 11.86 18.97
C GLY A 139 6.15 10.39 18.84
N ALA A 140 6.13 9.82 17.63
CA ALA A 140 6.75 8.54 17.32
C ALA A 140 8.27 8.68 17.18
N SER A 141 8.98 7.59 17.44
CA SER A 141 10.40 7.47 17.12
C SER A 141 10.57 7.19 15.63
N ILE A 142 11.53 7.84 14.96
CA ILE A 142 11.76 7.75 13.52
C ILE A 142 13.21 7.38 13.21
N GLY A 143 13.39 6.32 12.43
CA GLY A 143 14.69 5.92 11.89
C GLY A 143 14.75 6.00 10.37
N GLY A 144 15.97 5.85 9.84
CA GLY A 144 16.22 5.77 8.40
C GLY A 144 17.16 4.61 8.08
N ILE A 145 16.86 3.88 7.03
CA ILE A 145 17.75 2.87 6.45
C ILE A 145 18.23 3.40 5.10
N ARG A 146 19.49 3.87 5.04
CA ARG A 146 20.12 4.27 3.78
C ARG A 146 20.45 3.00 3.00
N MET A 147 19.69 2.72 1.94
CA MET A 147 19.83 1.52 1.12
C MET A 147 19.68 1.76 -0.39
N LEU A 148 19.15 2.92 -0.82
CA LEU A 148 18.98 3.28 -2.23
C LEU A 148 20.15 4.07 -2.85
N ASP A 149 21.10 4.58 -2.07
CA ASP A 149 22.25 5.36 -2.58
C ASP A 149 23.42 4.43 -2.99
N GLY A 150 23.11 3.40 -3.79
CA GLY A 150 24.05 2.38 -4.24
C GLY A 150 23.39 1.14 -4.84
N ASP A 151 24.16 0.06 -5.02
CA ASP A 151 23.67 -1.20 -5.62
C ASP A 151 22.64 -1.90 -4.73
N VAL A 152 21.36 -1.82 -5.10
CA VAL A 152 20.26 -2.53 -4.44
C VAL A 152 20.27 -4.01 -4.86
N THR A 153 20.57 -4.90 -3.92
CA THR A 153 20.58 -6.36 -4.12
C THR A 153 19.60 -7.04 -3.17
N ASP A 154 19.15 -8.27 -3.50
CA ASP A 154 18.30 -9.12 -2.63
C ASP A 154 18.85 -9.21 -1.19
N ALA A 155 20.17 -9.20 -1.02
CA ALA A 155 20.82 -9.22 0.30
C ALA A 155 20.84 -7.86 1.03
N VAL A 156 20.70 -6.74 0.33
CA VAL A 156 20.50 -5.38 0.90
C VAL A 156 19.03 -5.19 1.27
N GLU A 157 18.11 -5.51 0.36
CA GLU A 157 16.67 -5.47 0.59
C GLU A 157 16.27 -6.32 1.81
N ALA A 158 16.72 -7.57 1.87
CA ALA A 158 16.43 -8.48 2.98
C ALA A 158 16.96 -7.99 4.33
N ARG A 159 18.15 -7.36 4.35
CA ARG A 159 18.72 -6.78 5.59
C ARG A 159 17.94 -5.55 6.04
N SER A 160 17.58 -4.67 5.11
CA SER A 160 16.74 -3.49 5.38
C SER A 160 15.38 -3.89 5.96
N LEU A 161 14.70 -4.85 5.32
CA LEU A 161 13.41 -5.40 5.74
C LEU A 161 13.45 -6.13 7.09
N SER A 162 14.63 -6.59 7.53
CA SER A 162 14.81 -7.34 8.77
C SER A 162 15.37 -6.50 9.93
N LEU A 163 15.83 -5.27 9.67
CA LEU A 163 16.55 -4.45 10.64
C LEU A 163 15.73 -4.30 11.93
N ASN A 164 16.32 -4.76 13.05
CA ASN A 164 15.82 -4.60 14.41
C ASN A 164 14.30 -4.83 14.57
N SER A 165 13.75 -5.87 13.94
CA SER A 165 12.30 -6.20 13.90
C SER A 165 11.62 -6.47 15.24
N GLN A 166 12.34 -6.46 16.36
CA GLN A 166 11.75 -6.48 17.71
C GLN A 166 11.58 -5.08 18.33
N HIS A 167 12.20 -4.08 17.73
CA HIS A 167 12.21 -2.66 18.12
C HIS A 167 11.42 -1.81 17.13
N VAL A 168 11.74 -1.92 15.84
CA VAL A 168 10.99 -1.27 14.75
C VAL A 168 9.59 -1.87 14.65
N HIS A 169 8.57 -1.01 14.59
CA HIS A 169 7.18 -1.42 14.51
C HIS A 169 6.63 -1.35 13.07
N VAL A 170 6.97 -0.27 12.36
CA VAL A 170 6.47 0.04 11.02
C VAL A 170 7.65 0.35 10.10
N TYR A 171 7.65 -0.25 8.92
CA TYR A 171 8.62 -0.05 7.86
C TYR A 171 7.89 0.65 6.71
N SER A 172 8.35 1.83 6.30
CA SER A 172 7.79 2.56 5.16
C SER A 172 8.76 2.49 3.98
N ALA A 173 8.26 2.10 2.81
CA ALA A 173 9.04 1.96 1.59
C ALA A 173 8.24 2.43 0.37
N SER A 174 8.95 2.86 -0.67
CA SER A 174 8.35 3.27 -1.95
C SER A 174 9.19 2.92 -3.17
N TRP A 175 10.18 2.05 -3.00
CA TRP A 175 10.97 1.43 -4.05
C TRP A 175 10.33 0.12 -4.50
N GLY A 176 10.73 -0.34 -5.69
CA GLY A 176 10.23 -1.53 -6.35
C GLY A 176 10.95 -1.70 -7.69
N PRO A 177 10.42 -2.53 -8.61
CA PRO A 177 10.89 -2.61 -9.99
C PRO A 177 10.66 -1.28 -10.75
N ASP A 178 11.29 -1.13 -11.92
CA ASP A 178 11.08 0.06 -12.75
C ASP A 178 9.59 0.24 -13.17
N ASP A 179 9.02 1.39 -12.84
CA ASP A 179 7.66 1.90 -13.18
C ASP A 179 7.47 2.18 -14.71
N ASP A 180 8.01 1.32 -15.59
CA ASP A 180 8.19 1.59 -17.02
C ASP A 180 7.09 1.03 -17.95
N ALA A 181 6.09 0.36 -17.36
CA ALA A 181 5.04 -0.43 -18.02
C ALA A 181 5.54 -1.60 -18.86
N LYS A 182 6.70 -2.18 -18.52
CA LYS A 182 7.27 -3.40 -19.11
C LYS A 182 7.75 -4.41 -18.07
N THR A 183 8.35 -3.93 -16.98
CA THR A 183 8.94 -4.77 -15.93
C THR A 183 7.88 -5.64 -15.25
N VAL A 184 8.26 -6.85 -14.82
CA VAL A 184 7.47 -7.71 -13.93
C VAL A 184 8.51 -8.39 -13.05
N ASP A 185 8.65 -7.90 -11.83
CA ASP A 185 9.66 -8.37 -10.89
C ASP A 185 9.21 -8.11 -9.44
N GLY A 186 9.95 -8.61 -8.47
CA GLY A 186 9.58 -8.49 -7.07
C GLY A 186 10.67 -8.95 -6.12
N PRO A 187 10.35 -9.20 -4.84
CA PRO A 187 11.34 -9.61 -3.87
C PRO A 187 12.07 -10.88 -4.29
N GLY A 188 13.41 -10.82 -4.21
CA GLY A 188 14.27 -11.99 -4.31
C GLY A 188 14.05 -12.98 -3.16
N GLN A 189 14.82 -14.06 -3.14
CA GLN A 189 14.60 -15.16 -2.18
C GLN A 189 14.91 -14.73 -0.74
N LEU A 190 15.82 -13.79 -0.54
CA LEU A 190 16.15 -13.27 0.77
C LEU A 190 15.12 -12.21 1.20
N ALA A 191 14.69 -11.32 0.30
CA ALA A 191 13.70 -10.28 0.57
C ALA A 191 12.30 -10.87 0.86
N ASP A 192 11.84 -11.86 0.09
CA ASP A 192 10.59 -12.59 0.33
C ASP A 192 10.63 -13.32 1.69
N ARG A 193 11.80 -13.88 2.04
CA ARG A 193 12.02 -14.48 3.35
C ARG A 193 12.01 -13.43 4.46
N ALA A 194 12.62 -12.27 4.28
CA ALA A 194 12.63 -11.18 5.24
C ALA A 194 11.20 -10.66 5.53
N LEU A 195 10.37 -10.48 4.50
CA LEU A 195 8.94 -10.15 4.66
C LEU A 195 8.21 -11.22 5.48
N LYS A 196 8.40 -12.51 5.13
CA LYS A 196 7.79 -13.65 5.84
C LYS A 196 8.25 -13.79 7.28
N ASP A 197 9.52 -13.60 7.56
CA ASP A 197 10.06 -13.69 8.92
C ASP A 197 9.70 -12.43 9.74
N GLY A 198 9.59 -11.27 9.11
CA GLY A 198 9.07 -10.02 9.69
C GLY A 198 7.62 -10.13 10.15
N ILE A 199 6.70 -10.56 9.28
CA ILE A 199 5.27 -10.72 9.64
C ILE A 199 5.00 -11.87 10.63
N ARG A 200 5.92 -12.83 10.77
CA ARG A 200 5.82 -13.94 11.73
C ARG A 200 6.42 -13.64 13.09
N ASN A 201 7.63 -13.07 13.10
CA ASN A 201 8.47 -12.96 14.30
C ASN A 201 8.62 -11.52 14.78
N GLY A 202 8.51 -10.53 13.89
CA GLY A 202 8.59 -9.11 14.22
C GLY A 202 7.58 -8.69 15.29
N ARG A 203 7.89 -7.62 16.03
CA ARG A 203 7.12 -7.12 17.16
C ARG A 203 6.67 -8.25 18.12
N LYS A 204 7.61 -9.12 18.52
CA LYS A 204 7.37 -10.25 19.44
C LYS A 204 6.26 -11.21 19.00
N GLY A 205 6.17 -11.48 17.69
CA GLY A 205 5.15 -12.36 17.10
C GLY A 205 3.78 -11.70 16.83
N LEU A 206 3.74 -10.36 16.80
CA LEU A 206 2.60 -9.60 16.24
C LEU A 206 2.78 -9.35 14.74
N GLY A 207 4.02 -9.41 14.26
CA GLY A 207 4.44 -9.12 12.89
C GLY A 207 4.79 -7.65 12.68
N SER A 208 5.92 -7.41 12.01
CA SER A 208 6.26 -6.12 11.42
C SER A 208 5.15 -5.65 10.48
N ILE A 209 4.90 -4.34 10.42
CA ILE A 209 3.98 -3.75 9.45
C ILE A 209 4.80 -3.08 8.37
N PHE A 210 4.71 -3.59 7.14
CA PHE A 210 5.34 -2.99 5.96
C PHE A 210 4.29 -2.15 5.22
N VAL A 211 4.54 -0.86 5.03
CA VAL A 211 3.68 0.07 4.27
C VAL A 211 4.40 0.44 2.99
N TRP A 212 3.71 0.31 1.86
CA TRP A 212 4.33 0.39 0.53
C TRP A 212 3.58 1.34 -0.39
N ALA A 213 4.31 2.19 -1.12
CA ALA A 213 3.72 3.00 -2.18
C ALA A 213 3.35 2.13 -3.39
N SER A 214 2.21 2.41 -4.04
CA SER A 214 1.72 1.60 -5.17
C SER A 214 2.33 1.91 -6.54
N GLY A 215 3.55 2.49 -6.62
CA GLY A 215 4.20 2.86 -7.89
C GLY A 215 3.76 4.19 -8.52
N ASN A 216 4.57 4.72 -9.46
CA ASN A 216 4.40 5.99 -10.17
C ASN A 216 4.28 5.84 -11.71
N GLY A 217 4.11 4.61 -12.22
CA GLY A 217 4.06 4.28 -13.65
C GLY A 217 2.73 4.57 -14.36
N GLY A 218 1.77 5.25 -13.71
CA GLY A 218 0.42 5.46 -14.23
C GLY A 218 0.37 6.14 -15.61
N LYS A 219 1.28 7.09 -15.87
CA LYS A 219 1.42 7.77 -17.17
C LYS A 219 1.84 6.82 -18.30
N GLU A 220 2.70 5.87 -17.96
CA GLU A 220 3.22 4.88 -18.91
C GLU A 220 2.26 3.69 -19.08
N LYS A 221 1.19 3.68 -18.27
CA LYS A 221 0.14 2.66 -18.15
C LYS A 221 0.63 1.36 -17.53
N ASP A 222 1.42 1.50 -16.46
CA ASP A 222 1.79 0.37 -15.64
C ASP A 222 0.62 -0.10 -14.74
N ASN A 223 0.83 -1.22 -14.07
CA ASN A 223 -0.12 -1.87 -13.19
C ASN A 223 0.63 -2.51 -12.02
N CYS A 224 0.43 -1.97 -10.82
CA CYS A 224 1.15 -2.39 -9.61
C CYS A 224 0.94 -3.85 -9.16
N ASN A 225 0.10 -4.66 -9.83
CA ASN A 225 0.13 -6.12 -9.66
C ASN A 225 1.34 -6.79 -10.37
N CYS A 226 2.10 -6.04 -11.17
CA CYS A 226 3.37 -6.44 -11.79
C CYS A 226 4.59 -6.16 -10.89
N ASP A 227 4.42 -5.36 -9.83
CA ASP A 227 5.39 -5.21 -8.75
C ASP A 227 5.08 -6.24 -7.64
N GLY A 228 6.03 -7.16 -7.40
CA GLY A 228 5.90 -8.19 -6.36
C GLY A 228 5.94 -7.67 -4.92
N TYR A 229 6.41 -6.44 -4.67
CA TYR A 229 6.36 -5.81 -3.36
C TYR A 229 4.95 -5.30 -3.03
N VAL A 230 4.32 -4.54 -3.93
CA VAL A 230 2.92 -4.11 -3.81
C VAL A 230 1.94 -5.30 -3.89
N ASN A 231 2.22 -6.27 -4.76
CA ASN A 231 1.40 -7.46 -4.95
C ASN A 231 1.56 -8.51 -3.81
N SER A 232 2.40 -8.24 -2.81
CA SER A 232 2.59 -9.09 -1.63
C SER A 232 1.42 -8.95 -0.64
N ILE A 233 1.02 -10.05 0.01
CA ILE A 233 0.02 -9.97 1.11
C ILE A 233 0.61 -9.37 2.39
N TYR A 234 1.94 -9.33 2.51
CA TYR A 234 2.66 -8.89 3.71
C TYR A 234 2.82 -7.37 3.80
N THR A 235 2.60 -6.67 2.68
CA THR A 235 2.65 -5.21 2.59
C THR A 235 1.25 -4.61 2.69
N LEU A 236 1.18 -3.38 3.18
CA LEU A 236 -0.01 -2.54 3.15
C LEU A 236 0.22 -1.54 2.01
N ALA A 237 -0.27 -1.89 0.81
CA ALA A 237 -0.13 -1.07 -0.38
C ALA A 237 -1.04 0.17 -0.33
N VAL A 238 -0.47 1.33 -0.64
CA VAL A 238 -1.11 2.65 -0.55
C VAL A 238 -0.96 3.40 -1.87
N SER A 239 -2.09 3.81 -2.43
CA SER A 239 -2.16 4.68 -3.62
C SER A 239 -2.32 6.16 -3.23
N ALA A 240 -2.29 7.05 -4.23
CA ALA A 240 -2.31 8.49 -4.04
C ALA A 240 -3.61 9.14 -4.55
N ALA A 241 -4.06 10.20 -3.87
CA ALA A 241 -5.10 11.12 -4.36
C ALA A 241 -4.58 12.55 -4.44
N THR A 242 -5.03 13.32 -5.45
CA THR A 242 -4.74 14.76 -5.53
C THR A 242 -5.51 15.55 -4.48
N GLU A 243 -5.19 16.84 -4.31
CA GLU A 243 -5.92 17.73 -3.39
C GLU A 243 -7.44 17.76 -3.68
N ASN A 244 -7.83 17.76 -4.95
CA ASN A 244 -9.23 17.73 -5.37
C ASN A 244 -9.85 16.31 -5.40
N GLY A 245 -9.13 15.29 -4.93
CA GLY A 245 -9.60 13.90 -4.85
C GLY A 245 -9.59 13.16 -6.18
N ASN A 246 -8.83 13.62 -7.18
CA ASN A 246 -8.69 12.90 -8.45
C ASN A 246 -7.59 11.85 -8.37
N VAL A 247 -7.59 10.89 -9.30
CA VAL A 247 -6.46 9.97 -9.50
C VAL A 247 -5.28 10.78 -10.09
N PRO A 248 -4.11 10.85 -9.43
CA PRO A 248 -2.94 11.55 -9.95
C PRO A 248 -2.41 10.90 -11.21
N TRP A 249 -1.80 11.69 -12.10
CA TRP A 249 -1.28 11.23 -13.39
C TRP A 249 -0.20 10.14 -13.31
N TYR A 250 0.47 10.02 -12.17
CA TYR A 250 1.49 9.02 -11.88
C TYR A 250 0.94 7.78 -11.16
N SER A 251 -0.20 7.87 -10.46
CA SER A 251 -0.65 6.75 -9.62
C SER A 251 -1.00 5.54 -10.47
N GLU A 252 -0.44 4.40 -10.15
CA GLU A 252 -0.85 3.13 -10.77
C GLU A 252 -2.15 2.63 -10.15
N SER A 253 -2.84 1.77 -10.90
CA SER A 253 -4.10 1.15 -10.47
C SER A 253 -3.99 -0.36 -10.59
N CYS A 254 -4.21 -1.06 -9.48
CA CYS A 254 -4.15 -2.52 -9.42
C CYS A 254 -5.02 -3.06 -8.29
N ALA A 255 -5.36 -4.35 -8.33
CA ALA A 255 -6.26 -4.95 -7.36
C ALA A 255 -5.61 -5.22 -5.99
N ALA A 256 -4.29 -5.07 -5.87
CA ALA A 256 -3.53 -5.19 -4.63
C ALA A 256 -3.60 -3.94 -3.72
N SER A 257 -3.92 -2.75 -4.25
CA SER A 257 -3.97 -1.53 -3.45
C SER A 257 -5.06 -1.60 -2.37
N LEU A 258 -4.68 -1.35 -1.12
CA LEU A 258 -5.59 -1.49 0.02
C LEU A 258 -6.32 -0.17 0.34
N ALA A 259 -5.61 0.94 0.30
CA ALA A 259 -6.14 2.25 0.68
C ALA A 259 -5.37 3.38 -0.02
N THR A 260 -5.80 4.62 0.26
CA THR A 260 -5.23 5.84 -0.31
C THR A 260 -4.90 6.85 0.78
N THR A 261 -3.86 7.64 0.56
CA THR A 261 -3.67 8.93 1.25
C THR A 261 -3.52 10.04 0.20
N TYR A 262 -3.48 11.28 0.66
CA TYR A 262 -3.22 12.42 -0.22
C TYR A 262 -1.76 12.46 -0.68
N SER A 263 -1.53 13.08 -1.83
CA SER A 263 -0.22 13.50 -2.33
C SER A 263 -0.44 14.65 -3.34
N SER A 264 0.56 14.93 -4.17
CA SER A 264 0.53 15.91 -5.25
C SER A 264 -0.51 15.63 -6.34
N GLY A 265 -0.87 16.68 -7.09
CA GLY A 265 -1.68 16.56 -8.30
C GLY A 265 -1.11 17.34 -9.47
N ASN A 266 -1.99 18.10 -10.13
CA ASN A 266 -1.60 19.06 -11.17
C ASN A 266 -0.88 20.28 -10.55
N TYR A 267 -0.25 21.10 -11.39
CA TYR A 267 0.52 22.30 -10.95
C TYR A 267 -0.29 23.35 -10.17
N ASN A 268 -1.63 23.29 -10.23
CA ASN A 268 -2.55 24.17 -9.52
C ASN A 268 -3.14 23.53 -8.25
N GLU A 269 -2.66 22.35 -7.86
CA GLU A 269 -3.08 21.62 -6.66
C GLU A 269 -1.93 21.60 -5.64
N GLY A 270 -2.29 21.65 -4.36
CA GLY A 270 -1.36 21.48 -3.25
C GLY A 270 -0.54 20.19 -3.37
N GLN A 271 0.72 20.28 -2.95
CA GLN A 271 1.66 19.17 -2.87
C GLN A 271 1.95 18.86 -1.40
N ILE A 272 2.80 17.88 -1.14
CA ILE A 272 3.18 17.53 0.24
C ILE A 272 4.24 18.50 0.75
N VAL A 273 4.01 18.94 1.98
CA VAL A 273 4.82 19.91 2.74
C VAL A 273 5.50 19.15 3.88
N THR A 274 6.83 19.14 3.92
CA THR A 274 7.62 18.32 4.86
C THR A 274 9.06 18.85 4.99
N SER A 275 9.84 18.28 5.91
CA SER A 275 11.29 18.47 6.06
C SER A 275 12.03 18.19 4.73
N ASP A 276 13.19 18.80 4.52
CA ASP A 276 13.99 18.61 3.30
C ASP A 276 15.49 18.72 3.59
N LEU A 277 16.31 18.16 2.72
CA LEU A 277 17.77 18.09 2.87
C LEU A 277 18.40 19.48 3.08
N HIS A 278 19.51 19.52 3.84
CA HIS A 278 20.19 20.74 4.31
C HIS A 278 19.36 21.55 5.31
N HIS A 279 18.66 20.87 6.22
CA HIS A 279 17.89 21.47 7.32
C HIS A 279 16.75 22.40 6.83
N ASN A 280 16.17 22.07 5.67
CA ASN A 280 15.21 22.90 4.93
C ASN A 280 13.77 22.39 5.02
N CYS A 281 12.87 23.08 4.33
CA CYS A 281 11.48 22.68 4.17
C CYS A 281 11.08 22.69 2.70
N THR A 282 10.42 21.62 2.28
CA THR A 282 9.81 21.54 0.96
C THR A 282 8.30 21.75 1.05
N GLU A 283 7.75 22.40 0.02
CA GLU A 283 6.31 22.44 -0.26
C GLU A 283 6.00 21.64 -1.53
N ARG A 284 6.94 20.77 -1.94
CA ARG A 284 6.98 20.12 -3.26
C ARG A 284 7.45 18.66 -3.18
N HIS A 285 7.01 17.94 -2.16
CA HIS A 285 7.08 16.48 -2.21
C HIS A 285 5.85 15.92 -2.95
N THR A 286 6.07 14.86 -3.73
CA THR A 286 5.20 14.44 -4.84
C THR A 286 5.34 12.95 -5.08
N GLY A 287 4.36 12.35 -5.76
CA GLY A 287 4.39 10.93 -6.11
C GLY A 287 3.71 10.05 -5.06
N THR A 288 3.49 8.79 -5.39
CA THR A 288 2.88 7.79 -4.48
C THR A 288 3.81 7.50 -3.28
N SER A 289 5.09 7.82 -3.41
CA SER A 289 6.08 7.75 -2.33
C SER A 289 5.83 8.72 -1.18
N ALA A 290 5.14 9.85 -1.41
CA ALA A 290 4.64 10.70 -0.32
C ALA A 290 3.35 10.16 0.31
N SER A 291 2.65 9.22 -0.33
CA SER A 291 1.42 8.65 0.22
C SER A 291 1.69 7.56 1.29
N ALA A 292 2.70 6.71 1.08
CA ALA A 292 3.06 5.65 2.02
C ALA A 292 3.50 6.13 3.43
N PRO A 293 4.32 7.19 3.59
CA PRO A 293 4.72 7.73 4.90
C PRO A 293 3.52 8.26 5.69
N LEU A 294 2.61 8.99 5.04
CA LEU A 294 1.37 9.45 5.67
C LEU A 294 0.53 8.28 6.21
N ALA A 295 0.44 7.18 5.46
CA ALA A 295 -0.24 5.97 5.92
C ALA A 295 0.52 5.26 7.06
N ALA A 296 1.86 5.17 6.99
CA ALA A 296 2.70 4.61 8.05
C ALA A 296 2.55 5.37 9.38
N ALA A 297 2.37 6.69 9.31
CA ALA A 297 2.11 7.53 10.46
C ALA A 297 0.69 7.34 11.04
N ILE A 298 -0.33 7.21 10.20
CA ILE A 298 -1.69 6.85 10.67
C ILE A 298 -1.70 5.46 11.34
N VAL A 299 -0.95 4.50 10.79
CA VAL A 299 -0.68 3.19 11.40
C VAL A 299 -0.02 3.35 12.78
N ALA A 300 0.93 4.27 12.94
CA ALA A 300 1.55 4.55 14.23
C ALA A 300 0.57 5.12 15.27
N LEU A 301 -0.35 6.02 14.88
CA LEU A 301 -1.42 6.50 15.78
C LEU A 301 -2.34 5.35 16.26
N ALA A 302 -2.65 4.40 15.38
CA ALA A 302 -3.44 3.22 15.70
C ALA A 302 -2.68 2.27 16.65
N LEU A 303 -1.38 2.07 16.42
CA LEU A 303 -0.51 1.25 17.28
C LEU A 303 -0.32 1.81 18.69
N GLU A 304 -0.17 3.13 18.86
CA GLU A 304 -0.15 3.75 20.19
C GLU A 304 -1.41 3.41 20.98
N SER A 305 -2.57 3.46 20.31
CA SER A 305 -3.87 3.16 20.91
C SER A 305 -4.12 1.68 21.19
N ASN A 306 -3.47 0.78 20.44
CA ASN A 306 -3.53 -0.66 20.69
C ASN A 306 -2.24 -1.35 20.22
N PRO A 307 -1.22 -1.46 21.10
CA PRO A 307 0.05 -2.09 20.76
C PRO A 307 -0.04 -3.59 20.43
N SER A 308 -1.18 -4.23 20.71
CA SER A 308 -1.41 -5.67 20.47
C SER A 308 -1.91 -6.01 19.06
N LEU A 309 -2.17 -4.99 18.21
CA LEU A 309 -2.55 -5.18 16.81
C LEU A 309 -1.45 -5.92 16.04
N THR A 310 -1.81 -7.01 15.38
CA THR A 310 -0.95 -7.71 14.41
C THR A 310 -0.91 -6.98 13.06
N TRP A 311 0.00 -7.41 12.18
CA TRP A 311 0.06 -6.94 10.80
C TRP A 311 -1.28 -7.11 10.04
N ARG A 312 -1.98 -8.25 10.25
CA ARG A 312 -3.33 -8.48 9.71
C ARG A 312 -4.38 -7.59 10.33
N ASP A 313 -4.36 -7.41 11.65
CA ASP A 313 -5.30 -6.50 12.32
C ASP A 313 -5.17 -5.09 11.74
N MET A 314 -3.94 -4.64 11.43
CA MET A 314 -3.71 -3.34 10.82
C MET A 314 -4.33 -3.22 9.42
N GLN A 315 -4.20 -4.25 8.57
CA GLN A 315 -4.88 -4.28 7.28
C GLN A 315 -6.42 -4.33 7.43
N HIS A 316 -6.95 -5.08 8.40
CA HIS A 316 -8.39 -5.05 8.72
C HIS A 316 -8.86 -3.66 9.13
N LEU A 317 -8.08 -2.96 9.96
CA LEU A 317 -8.39 -1.58 10.36
C LEU A 317 -8.37 -0.65 9.15
N ALA A 318 -7.34 -0.71 8.29
CA ALA A 318 -7.26 0.10 7.08
C ALA A 318 -8.52 -0.06 6.20
N VAL A 319 -8.93 -1.29 5.87
CA VAL A 319 -10.14 -1.61 5.08
C VAL A 319 -11.44 -1.04 5.69
N ARG A 320 -11.47 -0.74 6.99
CA ARG A 320 -12.64 -0.27 7.75
C ARG A 320 -12.53 1.19 8.20
N ALA A 321 -11.37 1.80 7.99
CA ALA A 321 -11.03 3.16 8.35
C ALA A 321 -10.75 4.01 7.11
N THR A 322 -11.29 3.64 5.96
CA THR A 322 -11.33 4.47 4.77
C THR A 322 -12.67 5.20 4.64
N LYS A 323 -12.65 6.31 3.89
CA LYS A 323 -13.83 7.03 3.42
C LYS A 323 -13.70 7.31 1.93
N ARG A 324 -14.83 7.34 1.22
CA ARG A 324 -14.85 7.75 -0.19
C ARG A 324 -14.54 9.25 -0.34
N ALA A 325 -14.94 10.08 0.63
CA ALA A 325 -14.72 11.53 0.62
C ALA A 325 -15.05 12.14 -0.76
N ASN A 326 -14.15 12.95 -1.32
CA ASN A 326 -14.22 13.50 -2.67
C ASN A 326 -13.46 12.67 -3.72
N LEU A 327 -13.21 11.37 -3.48
CA LEU A 327 -12.40 10.54 -4.37
C LEU A 327 -13.13 10.18 -5.68
N ASN A 328 -12.69 10.80 -6.77
CA ASN A 328 -13.24 10.69 -8.11
C ASN A 328 -12.47 9.65 -8.94
N ALA A 329 -13.04 8.46 -9.07
CA ALA A 329 -12.59 7.43 -10.00
C ALA A 329 -13.79 6.81 -10.74
N PRO A 330 -13.65 6.39 -12.01
CA PRO A 330 -14.74 5.81 -12.79
C PRO A 330 -15.01 4.34 -12.46
N ASP A 331 -14.15 3.69 -11.68
CA ASP A 331 -14.12 2.24 -11.45
C ASP A 331 -14.59 1.82 -10.05
N TRP A 332 -15.15 2.75 -9.27
CA TRP A 332 -15.79 2.44 -7.98
C TRP A 332 -16.87 1.38 -8.14
N VAL A 333 -16.68 0.24 -7.47
CA VAL A 333 -17.65 -0.87 -7.40
C VAL A 333 -17.92 -1.25 -5.95
N THR A 334 -19.13 -1.73 -5.67
CA THR A 334 -19.47 -2.33 -4.38
C THR A 334 -19.22 -3.83 -4.43
N ASN A 335 -18.45 -4.36 -3.47
CA ASN A 335 -18.11 -5.77 -3.41
C ASN A 335 -19.23 -6.64 -2.81
N GLY A 336 -19.01 -7.95 -2.73
CA GLY A 336 -19.98 -8.94 -2.29
C GLY A 336 -20.40 -8.87 -0.81
N VAL A 337 -19.80 -7.95 -0.04
CA VAL A 337 -20.17 -7.64 1.35
C VAL A 337 -20.47 -6.15 1.56
N GLY A 338 -20.80 -5.41 0.50
CA GLY A 338 -21.30 -4.02 0.60
C GLY A 338 -20.22 -2.93 0.65
N ARG A 339 -18.93 -3.27 0.52
CA ARG A 339 -17.84 -2.28 0.59
C ARG A 339 -17.52 -1.68 -0.77
N ASN A 340 -17.38 -0.36 -0.83
CA ASN A 340 -16.90 0.32 -2.03
C ASN A 340 -15.39 0.12 -2.18
N VAL A 341 -14.95 -0.22 -3.39
CA VAL A 341 -13.54 -0.43 -3.74
C VAL A 341 -13.27 0.07 -5.17
N SER A 342 -12.06 0.58 -5.40
CA SER A 342 -11.54 1.05 -6.70
C SER A 342 -10.12 0.52 -6.88
N HIS A 343 -9.72 0.16 -8.09
CA HIS A 343 -8.33 -0.22 -8.38
C HIS A 343 -7.38 0.97 -8.30
N SER A 344 -7.90 2.20 -8.39
CA SER A 344 -7.12 3.44 -8.26
C SER A 344 -6.96 3.88 -6.80
N PHE A 345 -7.88 3.48 -5.91
CA PHE A 345 -7.95 4.01 -4.53
C PHE A 345 -8.04 2.95 -3.42
N GLY A 346 -8.03 1.66 -3.75
CA GLY A 346 -8.34 0.58 -2.82
C GLY A 346 -9.74 0.79 -2.20
N PHE A 347 -9.85 0.63 -0.89
CA PHE A 347 -11.07 0.91 -0.13
C PHE A 347 -11.33 2.42 0.13
N GLY A 348 -10.44 3.32 -0.33
CA GLY A 348 -10.60 4.78 -0.24
C GLY A 348 -9.56 5.49 0.62
N LEU A 349 -9.84 6.76 0.97
CA LEU A 349 -8.93 7.63 1.72
C LEU A 349 -8.88 7.23 3.19
N LEU A 350 -7.69 7.01 3.75
CA LEU A 350 -7.52 6.70 5.17
C LEU A 350 -8.02 7.85 6.08
N ASP A 351 -8.68 7.47 7.17
CA ASP A 351 -9.23 8.34 8.18
C ASP A 351 -8.58 8.01 9.54
N ALA A 352 -7.68 8.88 9.99
CA ALA A 352 -6.88 8.66 11.19
C ALA A 352 -7.73 8.59 12.46
N HIS A 353 -8.78 9.41 12.55
CA HIS A 353 -9.70 9.38 13.69
C HIS A 353 -10.43 8.04 13.74
N ARG A 354 -10.98 7.59 12.61
CA ARG A 354 -11.68 6.30 12.52
C ARG A 354 -10.76 5.12 12.80
N MET A 355 -9.54 5.15 12.28
CA MET A 355 -8.56 4.07 12.47
C MET A 355 -8.16 3.92 13.94
N VAL A 356 -7.96 5.04 14.65
CA VAL A 356 -7.69 5.07 16.09
C VAL A 356 -8.93 4.65 16.90
N GLU A 357 -10.13 5.07 16.53
CA GLU A 357 -11.36 4.66 17.22
C GLU A 357 -11.56 3.14 17.15
N LEU A 358 -11.38 2.56 15.96
CA LEU A 358 -11.47 1.12 15.75
C LEU A 358 -10.34 0.39 16.48
N ALA A 359 -9.09 0.87 16.41
CA ALA A 359 -7.94 0.29 17.12
C ALA A 359 -8.20 0.10 18.62
N LYS A 360 -8.76 1.13 19.30
CA LYS A 360 -9.09 1.08 20.74
C LYS A 360 -10.12 0.02 21.12
N ARG A 361 -10.90 -0.50 20.17
CA ARG A 361 -11.95 -1.52 20.38
C ARG A 361 -11.63 -2.85 19.69
N TRP A 362 -10.62 -2.88 18.83
CA TRP A 362 -10.24 -4.05 18.06
C TRP A 362 -9.71 -5.16 18.95
N ARG A 363 -10.14 -6.38 18.67
CA ARG A 363 -9.63 -7.61 19.28
C ARG A 363 -9.01 -8.45 18.16
N ARG A 364 -7.83 -9.02 18.44
CA ARG A 364 -7.00 -9.76 17.49
C ARG A 364 -7.83 -10.71 16.62
N SER A 365 -7.72 -10.57 15.30
CA SER A 365 -8.37 -11.41 14.30
C SER A 365 -8.09 -12.90 14.55
N PRO A 366 -9.03 -13.80 14.20
CA PRO A 366 -8.79 -15.24 14.24
C PRO A 366 -7.52 -15.64 13.47
N PRO A 367 -6.89 -16.79 13.80
CA PRO A 367 -5.69 -17.25 13.10
C PRO A 367 -5.94 -17.41 11.59
N GLN A 368 -5.03 -16.87 10.78
CA GLN A 368 -5.15 -16.95 9.32
C GLN A 368 -5.22 -18.42 8.86
N LYS A 369 -6.11 -18.68 7.92
CA LYS A 369 -6.29 -19.95 7.22
C LYS A 369 -6.02 -19.74 5.74
N VAL A 370 -5.60 -20.83 5.09
CA VAL A 370 -5.31 -20.86 3.64
C VAL A 370 -6.15 -21.96 3.01
N CYS A 371 -6.75 -21.66 1.87
CA CYS A 371 -7.43 -22.62 1.01
C CYS A 371 -6.87 -22.49 -0.41
N THR A 372 -6.29 -23.57 -0.94
CA THR A 372 -5.70 -23.59 -2.28
C THR A 372 -6.50 -24.51 -3.20
N VAL A 373 -6.92 -23.98 -4.35
CA VAL A 373 -7.69 -24.73 -5.36
C VAL A 373 -7.03 -24.52 -6.72
N SER A 374 -6.56 -25.60 -7.34
CA SER A 374 -5.85 -25.56 -8.63
C SER A 374 -6.65 -26.19 -9.76
N THR A 375 -6.59 -25.60 -10.95
CA THR A 375 -7.02 -26.28 -12.18
C THR A 375 -6.01 -27.36 -12.59
N PRO A 376 -6.43 -28.48 -13.20
CA PRO A 376 -5.48 -29.45 -13.75
C PRO A 376 -4.66 -28.81 -14.88
N ARG A 377 -3.33 -28.98 -14.86
CA ARG A 377 -2.40 -28.45 -15.87
C ARG A 377 -2.79 -28.91 -17.28
N ASN A 378 -3.41 -28.01 -18.03
CA ASN A 378 -3.84 -28.23 -19.41
C ASN A 378 -3.63 -26.93 -20.19
N ASP A 379 -2.88 -27.03 -21.28
CA ASP A 379 -2.63 -25.88 -22.14
C ASP A 379 -3.93 -25.36 -22.75
N ARG A 380 -4.24 -24.08 -22.50
CA ARG A 380 -5.36 -23.37 -23.13
C ARG A 380 -4.80 -22.27 -24.02
N ALA A 381 -4.90 -22.47 -25.33
CA ALA A 381 -4.54 -21.45 -26.31
C ALA A 381 -5.50 -20.26 -26.21
N ILE A 382 -4.94 -19.05 -26.34
CA ILE A 382 -5.65 -17.77 -26.38
C ILE A 382 -5.24 -17.09 -27.69
N PRO A 383 -5.96 -17.34 -28.80
CA PRO A 383 -5.71 -16.69 -30.08
C PRO A 383 -5.70 -15.16 -30.01
N PRO A 384 -5.13 -14.46 -31.01
CA PRO A 384 -5.27 -13.01 -31.14
C PRO A 384 -6.74 -12.58 -31.18
N LYS A 385 -7.07 -11.44 -30.57
CA LYS A 385 -8.44 -10.89 -30.49
C LYS A 385 -9.46 -11.90 -29.95
N SER A 386 -9.10 -12.60 -28.88
CA SER A 386 -9.97 -13.58 -28.24
C SER A 386 -9.86 -13.58 -26.72
N THR A 387 -10.90 -14.07 -26.06
CA THR A 387 -10.98 -14.21 -24.60
C THR A 387 -11.03 -15.69 -24.23
N LEU A 388 -10.16 -16.09 -23.30
CA LEU A 388 -10.28 -17.36 -22.59
C LEU A 388 -11.09 -17.13 -21.31
N LEU A 389 -12.19 -17.87 -21.15
CA LEU A 389 -12.99 -17.90 -19.93
C LEU A 389 -12.82 -19.26 -19.25
N LEU A 390 -12.48 -19.27 -17.96
CA LEU A 390 -12.36 -20.47 -17.15
C LEU A 390 -13.16 -20.32 -15.86
N HIS A 391 -13.89 -21.37 -15.50
CA HIS A 391 -14.62 -21.45 -14.24
C HIS A 391 -13.94 -22.46 -13.31
N LEU A 392 -13.84 -22.09 -12.03
CA LEU A 392 -13.31 -22.94 -10.97
C LEU A 392 -14.30 -22.94 -9.81
N TYR A 393 -14.88 -24.10 -9.51
CA TYR A 393 -15.70 -24.27 -8.31
C TYR A 393 -14.79 -24.43 -7.09
N VAL A 394 -15.02 -23.61 -6.07
CA VAL A 394 -14.25 -23.57 -4.82
C VAL A 394 -15.15 -24.01 -3.66
N GLU A 395 -14.66 -24.97 -2.87
CA GLU A 395 -15.27 -25.41 -1.61
C GLU A 395 -14.23 -25.32 -0.46
N CYS A 396 -14.17 -24.16 0.19
CA CYS A 396 -13.28 -23.90 1.32
C CYS A 396 -14.02 -24.06 2.65
N LYS A 397 -13.64 -25.07 3.44
CA LYS A 397 -14.25 -25.34 4.77
C LYS A 397 -13.65 -24.49 5.89
N ASN A 398 -12.44 -23.99 5.70
CA ASN A 398 -11.62 -23.28 6.68
C ASN A 398 -11.48 -21.77 6.40
N VAL A 399 -11.94 -21.28 5.25
CA VAL A 399 -11.97 -19.85 4.91
C VAL A 399 -13.41 -19.50 4.53
N LYS A 400 -14.02 -18.57 5.27
CA LYS A 400 -15.37 -18.04 5.06
C LYS A 400 -15.42 -16.53 4.94
N HIS A 401 -14.35 -15.85 5.37
CA HIS A 401 -14.16 -14.41 5.24
C HIS A 401 -12.78 -14.20 4.63
N ILE A 402 -12.73 -13.82 3.36
CA ILE A 402 -11.47 -13.59 2.63
C ILE A 402 -10.74 -12.37 3.20
N GLU A 403 -9.41 -12.43 3.22
CA GLU A 403 -8.49 -11.29 3.37
C GLU A 403 -7.85 -11.00 2.02
N HIS A 404 -7.02 -11.95 1.53
CA HIS A 404 -6.31 -11.84 0.27
C HIS A 404 -6.67 -12.98 -0.67
N THR A 405 -6.91 -12.67 -1.94
CA THR A 405 -7.04 -13.67 -3.00
C THR A 405 -5.85 -13.58 -3.94
N ILE A 406 -5.10 -14.66 -4.09
CA ILE A 406 -4.02 -14.78 -5.08
C ILE A 406 -4.47 -15.68 -6.22
N SER A 407 -4.39 -15.17 -7.45
CA SER A 407 -4.53 -15.92 -8.70
C SER A 407 -3.15 -16.22 -9.26
N LYS A 408 -2.62 -17.40 -8.92
CA LYS A 408 -1.29 -17.84 -9.33
C LYS A 408 -1.35 -18.35 -10.78
N ILE A 409 -0.73 -17.62 -11.70
CA ILE A 409 -0.86 -17.85 -13.15
C ILE A 409 0.49 -18.18 -13.78
N SER A 410 0.52 -19.24 -14.60
CA SER A 410 1.59 -19.48 -15.57
C SER A 410 1.02 -19.37 -16.98
N LEU A 411 1.54 -18.42 -17.76
CA LEU A 411 1.02 -18.04 -19.07
C LEU A 411 2.17 -17.62 -19.97
N GLN A 412 2.20 -18.13 -21.19
CA GLN A 412 3.14 -17.70 -22.23
C GLN A 412 2.44 -16.78 -23.23
N ALA A 413 3.11 -15.73 -23.70
CA ALA A 413 2.59 -14.82 -24.71
C ALA A 413 3.69 -14.40 -25.69
N VAL A 414 3.33 -14.18 -26.96
CA VAL A 414 4.22 -13.52 -27.93
C VAL A 414 4.49 -12.06 -27.57
N ARG A 415 3.55 -11.44 -26.84
CA ARG A 415 3.63 -10.08 -26.32
C ARG A 415 2.83 -10.00 -25.01
N ARG A 416 3.50 -9.82 -23.87
CA ARG A 416 2.87 -9.87 -22.55
C ARG A 416 1.92 -8.69 -22.30
N GLY A 417 2.25 -7.51 -22.80
CA GLY A 417 1.45 -6.29 -22.65
C GLY A 417 0.10 -6.28 -23.35
N ASP A 418 -0.14 -7.21 -24.29
CA ASP A 418 -1.43 -7.35 -24.99
C ASP A 418 -2.51 -8.06 -24.15
N LEU A 419 -2.17 -8.49 -22.94
CA LEU A 419 -3.04 -9.25 -22.07
C LEU A 419 -3.86 -8.36 -21.14
N HIS A 420 -5.13 -8.71 -20.95
CA HIS A 420 -5.90 -8.30 -19.78
C HIS A 420 -6.27 -9.54 -18.98
N ILE A 421 -6.21 -9.47 -17.66
CA ILE A 421 -6.57 -10.57 -16.76
C ILE A 421 -7.57 -10.05 -15.74
N TYR A 422 -8.70 -10.73 -15.61
CA TYR A 422 -9.73 -10.43 -14.62
C TYR A 422 -10.11 -11.67 -13.83
N LEU A 423 -10.41 -11.49 -12.55
CA LEU A 423 -10.93 -12.53 -11.66
C LEU A 423 -12.25 -12.07 -11.05
N THR A 424 -13.32 -12.85 -11.24
CA THR A 424 -14.64 -12.59 -10.65
C THR A 424 -14.92 -13.59 -9.53
N SER A 425 -15.29 -13.09 -8.35
CA SER A 425 -15.68 -13.90 -7.18
C SER A 425 -17.07 -14.53 -7.34
N PRO A 426 -17.45 -15.53 -6.51
CA PRO A 426 -18.79 -16.10 -6.49
C PRO A 426 -19.90 -15.10 -6.12
N LYS A 427 -19.54 -13.95 -5.53
CA LYS A 427 -20.47 -12.84 -5.23
C LYS A 427 -20.58 -11.82 -6.37
N GLY A 428 -19.81 -11.98 -7.45
CA GLY A 428 -19.83 -11.11 -8.62
C GLY A 428 -18.78 -9.99 -8.62
N THR A 429 -17.92 -9.91 -7.60
CA THR A 429 -16.87 -8.87 -7.51
C THR A 429 -15.77 -9.15 -8.53
N LYS A 430 -15.68 -8.31 -9.58
CA LYS A 430 -14.68 -8.41 -10.65
C LYS A 430 -13.44 -7.57 -10.31
N SER A 431 -12.31 -8.25 -10.11
CA SER A 431 -10.98 -7.66 -9.93
C SER A 431 -10.22 -7.63 -11.25
N THR A 432 -9.65 -6.49 -11.62
CA THR A 432 -8.70 -6.36 -12.73
C THR A 432 -7.30 -6.71 -12.20
N LEU A 433 -6.85 -7.91 -12.51
CA LEU A 433 -5.55 -8.42 -12.08
C LEU A 433 -4.39 -7.93 -12.95
N LEU A 434 -4.66 -7.64 -14.22
CA LEU A 434 -3.72 -7.04 -15.17
C LEU A 434 -4.49 -6.21 -16.20
N THR A 435 -4.08 -4.97 -16.40
CA THR A 435 -4.47 -4.12 -17.54
C THR A 435 -3.49 -4.28 -18.70
N MET A 436 -3.94 -3.99 -19.93
CA MET A 436 -3.02 -3.86 -21.08
C MET A 436 -1.92 -2.84 -20.75
N ARG A 437 -0.66 -3.25 -20.92
CA ARG A 437 0.53 -2.42 -20.77
C ARG A 437 1.19 -2.22 -22.13
N PRO A 438 0.89 -1.15 -22.88
CA PRO A 438 1.25 -1.06 -24.30
C PRO A 438 2.74 -1.05 -24.62
N ARG A 439 3.61 -0.90 -23.61
CA ARG A 439 5.06 -0.93 -23.73
C ARG A 439 5.68 -2.31 -23.48
N ASP A 440 4.99 -3.20 -22.76
CA ASP A 440 5.46 -4.54 -22.43
C ASP A 440 5.45 -5.46 -23.67
N ASP A 441 6.55 -5.46 -24.41
CA ASP A 441 6.76 -6.35 -25.55
C ASP A 441 7.38 -7.70 -25.18
N SER A 442 7.47 -8.02 -23.87
CA SER A 442 8.12 -9.22 -23.37
C SER A 442 7.47 -10.52 -23.87
N ARG A 443 8.33 -11.48 -24.20
CA ARG A 443 7.97 -12.86 -24.58
C ARG A 443 8.04 -13.85 -23.41
N GLN A 444 8.49 -13.40 -22.23
CA GLN A 444 8.63 -14.26 -21.06
C GLN A 444 7.26 -14.68 -20.50
N GLY A 445 6.23 -13.85 -20.69
CA GLY A 445 4.91 -14.06 -20.12
C GLY A 445 4.95 -13.97 -18.58
N PHE A 446 4.19 -14.83 -17.93
CA PHE A 446 4.13 -14.97 -16.47
C PHE A 446 4.46 -16.41 -16.08
N ASN A 447 5.33 -16.60 -15.10
CA ASN A 447 5.67 -17.91 -14.56
C ASN A 447 5.31 -17.94 -13.07
N GLN A 448 4.30 -18.71 -12.70
CA GLN A 448 3.81 -18.80 -11.32
C GLN A 448 3.46 -17.43 -10.68
N TRP A 449 3.16 -16.40 -11.49
CA TRP A 449 3.01 -15.03 -11.00
C TRP A 449 1.78 -14.90 -10.09
N PRO A 450 1.91 -14.39 -8.85
CA PRO A 450 0.88 -14.48 -7.85
C PRO A 450 -0.06 -13.26 -7.85
N PHE A 451 -0.72 -12.95 -8.96
CA PHE A 451 -1.62 -11.79 -9.06
C PHE A 451 -2.61 -11.70 -7.89
N MET A 452 -2.54 -10.63 -7.11
CA MET A 452 -3.28 -10.47 -5.86
C MET A 452 -4.49 -9.55 -6.05
N THR A 453 -5.54 -9.78 -5.25
CA THR A 453 -6.65 -8.84 -5.06
C THR A 453 -7.12 -8.83 -3.62
N VAL A 454 -7.38 -7.62 -3.10
CA VAL A 454 -8.08 -7.36 -1.84
C VAL A 454 -9.54 -6.95 -2.03
N HIS A 455 -10.02 -6.81 -3.27
CA HIS A 455 -11.37 -6.26 -3.55
C HIS A 455 -12.50 -7.13 -2.98
N ASN A 456 -12.26 -8.41 -2.74
CA ASN A 456 -13.19 -9.37 -2.16
C ASN A 456 -13.03 -9.55 -0.63
N TRP A 457 -12.37 -8.60 0.06
CA TRP A 457 -12.18 -8.66 1.52
C TRP A 457 -13.52 -8.79 2.28
N GLY A 458 -13.63 -9.89 3.03
CA GLY A 458 -14.78 -10.28 3.84
C GLY A 458 -15.77 -11.22 3.15
N GLU A 459 -15.65 -11.45 1.84
CA GLU A 459 -16.55 -12.35 1.10
C GLU A 459 -16.37 -13.83 1.49
N ASP A 460 -17.42 -14.60 1.26
CA ASP A 460 -17.40 -16.07 1.30
C ASP A 460 -16.83 -16.60 -0.03
N PRO A 461 -15.71 -17.35 -0.02
CA PRO A 461 -15.07 -17.85 -1.25
C PRO A 461 -15.81 -19.02 -1.91
N ASN A 462 -16.84 -19.59 -1.29
CA ASN A 462 -17.49 -20.79 -1.78
C ASN A 462 -18.36 -20.52 -3.02
N GLY A 463 -18.14 -21.30 -4.09
CA GLY A 463 -18.89 -21.21 -5.35
C GLY A 463 -18.00 -21.09 -6.58
N ASN A 464 -18.58 -20.61 -7.69
CA ASN A 464 -17.87 -20.48 -8.97
C ASN A 464 -17.07 -19.18 -9.04
N TRP A 465 -15.74 -19.31 -9.09
CA TRP A 465 -14.83 -18.26 -9.51
C TRP A 465 -14.68 -18.29 -11.03
N THR A 466 -14.47 -17.11 -11.64
CA THR A 466 -14.26 -17.00 -13.09
C THR A 466 -12.98 -16.22 -13.38
N LEU A 467 -12.04 -16.86 -14.08
CA LEU A 467 -10.87 -16.21 -14.68
C LEU A 467 -11.17 -15.87 -16.14
N GLU A 468 -10.97 -14.61 -16.49
CA GLU A 468 -11.13 -14.08 -17.84
C GLU A 468 -9.79 -13.52 -18.31
N ILE A 469 -9.25 -14.05 -19.41
CA ILE A 469 -8.01 -13.56 -20.01
C ILE A 469 -8.30 -13.11 -21.44
N HIS A 470 -8.21 -11.81 -21.70
CA HIS A 470 -8.28 -11.26 -23.05
C HIS A 470 -6.87 -11.17 -23.64
N ASN A 471 -6.72 -11.52 -24.92
CA ASN A 471 -5.50 -11.31 -25.68
C ASN A 471 -5.79 -10.36 -26.86
N GLU A 472 -5.32 -9.12 -26.77
CA GLU A 472 -5.39 -8.15 -27.86
C GLU A 472 -4.58 -8.61 -29.09
N GLY A 473 -3.55 -9.43 -28.90
CA GLY A 473 -2.78 -10.09 -29.96
C GLY A 473 -2.33 -9.16 -31.09
N ALA A 474 -1.68 -8.05 -30.73
CA ALA A 474 -1.03 -7.17 -31.68
C ALA A 474 -0.05 -7.99 -32.55
N TYR A 475 0.03 -7.66 -33.83
CA TYR A 475 0.83 -8.42 -34.82
C TYR A 475 0.49 -9.93 -34.88
N LEU A 476 -0.76 -10.31 -34.55
CA LEU A 476 -1.22 -11.70 -34.45
C LEU A 476 -0.50 -12.51 -33.36
N GLY A 477 -0.06 -11.84 -32.29
CA GLY A 477 0.52 -12.46 -31.11
C GLY A 477 -0.46 -13.42 -30.41
N LYS A 478 -0.07 -14.69 -30.28
CA LYS A 478 -0.84 -15.69 -29.51
C LYS A 478 -0.37 -15.76 -28.07
N ALA A 479 -1.27 -16.17 -27.17
CA ALA A 479 -0.93 -16.55 -25.81
C ALA A 479 -1.41 -17.99 -25.50
N THR A 480 -0.89 -18.57 -24.43
CA THR A 480 -1.26 -19.90 -23.92
C THR A 480 -1.17 -19.90 -22.40
N LEU A 481 -2.32 -20.08 -21.73
CA LEU A 481 -2.35 -20.37 -20.30
C LEU A 481 -1.88 -21.82 -20.08
N ARG A 482 -0.98 -22.01 -19.11
CA ARG A 482 -0.37 -23.30 -18.74
C ARG A 482 -0.92 -23.82 -17.42
N GLU A 483 -1.11 -22.93 -16.45
CA GLU A 483 -1.58 -23.26 -15.10
C GLU A 483 -2.29 -22.07 -14.47
N TRP A 484 -3.35 -22.35 -13.73
CA TRP A 484 -4.04 -21.40 -12.87
C TRP A 484 -4.43 -22.08 -11.55
N ALA A 485 -4.08 -21.45 -10.42
CA ALA A 485 -4.56 -21.81 -9.10
C ALA A 485 -5.01 -20.56 -8.33
N LEU A 486 -6.04 -20.72 -7.50
CA LEU A 486 -6.43 -19.75 -6.49
C LEU A 486 -5.85 -20.15 -5.13
N ILE A 487 -5.27 -19.17 -4.44
CA ILE A 487 -4.85 -19.28 -3.04
C ILE A 487 -5.61 -18.20 -2.27
N LEU A 488 -6.46 -18.64 -1.34
CA LEU A 488 -7.39 -17.81 -0.61
C LEU A 488 -6.94 -17.76 0.85
N TYR A 489 -6.58 -16.56 1.33
CA TYR A 489 -6.25 -16.28 2.72
C TYR A 489 -7.47 -15.69 3.42
N GLY A 490 -7.66 -16.00 4.70
CA GLY A 490 -8.75 -15.44 5.49
C GLY A 490 -9.01 -16.18 6.79
N THR A 491 -10.23 -16.09 7.31
CA THR A 491 -10.64 -16.72 8.58
C THR A 491 -11.88 -17.60 8.44
N ALA A 492 -12.07 -18.53 9.37
CA ALA A 492 -13.27 -19.37 9.46
C ALA A 492 -14.39 -18.67 10.24
N GLU A 493 -14.02 -17.86 11.23
CA GLU A 493 -14.89 -17.00 12.03
C GLU A 493 -14.82 -15.54 11.53
N ASP A 494 -15.92 -14.79 11.66
CA ASP A 494 -15.96 -13.37 11.27
C ASP A 494 -15.10 -12.52 12.22
N PRO A 495 -14.04 -11.84 11.73
CA PRO A 495 -13.19 -10.97 12.56
C PRO A 495 -13.97 -9.79 13.18
N GLU A 496 -15.11 -9.40 12.61
CA GLU A 496 -15.94 -8.29 13.09
C GLU A 496 -17.04 -8.71 14.07
N ALA A 497 -17.25 -10.02 14.32
CA ALA A 497 -18.40 -10.52 15.09
C ALA A 497 -18.61 -9.78 16.42
N GLN A 498 -17.52 -9.39 17.08
CA GLN A 498 -17.53 -8.69 18.37
C GLN A 498 -17.73 -7.17 18.22
N LEU A 499 -17.24 -6.54 17.14
CA LEU A 499 -17.58 -5.15 16.84
C LEU A 499 -19.09 -4.99 16.55
N ARG A 500 -19.69 -5.98 15.88
CA ARG A 500 -21.13 -6.01 15.60
C ARG A 500 -21.97 -6.28 16.85
N SER A 501 -21.50 -7.14 17.78
CA SER A 501 -22.21 -7.37 19.05
C SER A 501 -22.20 -6.14 19.95
N ASP A 502 -21.09 -5.40 19.97
CA ASP A 502 -20.90 -4.29 20.90
C ASP A 502 -21.61 -3.01 20.42
N PHE A 503 -21.89 -2.87 19.11
CA PHE A 503 -22.51 -1.68 18.51
C PHE A 503 -23.50 -1.96 17.36
N PRO A 504 -24.66 -2.63 17.61
CA PRO A 504 -25.61 -2.98 16.56
C PRO A 504 -26.19 -1.77 15.78
N ASP A 505 -26.43 -0.63 16.45
CA ASP A 505 -27.25 0.47 15.90
C ASP A 505 -26.49 1.77 15.56
N LYS A 506 -25.15 1.78 15.57
CA LYS A 506 -24.37 3.01 15.23
C LYS A 506 -23.15 2.82 14.34
N LEU A 507 -22.36 1.76 14.52
CA LEU A 507 -21.20 1.56 13.66
C LEU A 507 -21.59 0.95 12.30
N LEU A 508 -22.56 0.04 12.27
CA LEU A 508 -22.86 -0.75 11.07
C LEU A 508 -23.51 0.04 9.94
N GLY A 509 -24.38 1.01 10.26
CA GLY A 509 -24.94 1.91 9.25
C GLY A 509 -23.87 2.70 8.49
N GLU A 510 -22.80 3.14 9.17
CA GLU A 510 -21.69 3.86 8.54
C GLU A 510 -20.62 2.94 7.93
N ILE A 511 -20.51 1.68 8.39
CA ILE A 511 -19.62 0.66 7.81
C ILE A 511 -20.16 0.12 6.48
N ASP A 512 -21.48 -0.07 6.37
CA ASP A 512 -22.12 -0.61 5.16
C ASP A 512 -22.70 0.49 4.23
N GLN A 513 -22.86 1.74 4.70
CA GLN A 513 -23.29 2.89 3.89
C GLN A 513 -22.37 4.10 4.10
N GLY A 514 -21.11 4.01 3.64
CA GLY A 514 -20.06 5.03 3.81
C GLY A 514 -20.37 6.43 3.24
N ASN A 515 -21.23 7.16 3.95
CA ASN A 515 -21.49 8.61 4.02
C ASN A 515 -21.45 9.43 2.72
N ASP A 516 -22.59 9.46 2.04
CA ASP A 516 -23.03 10.59 1.22
C ASP A 516 -23.61 11.70 2.13
N LEU A 517 -22.73 12.53 2.72
CA LEU A 517 -23.10 13.70 3.52
C LEU A 517 -22.62 15.01 2.89
N GLY A 518 -23.05 15.22 1.64
CA GLY A 518 -22.86 16.47 0.89
C GLY A 518 -24.19 17.11 0.48
N GLY A 519 -24.99 17.62 1.42
CA GLY A 519 -26.25 18.27 1.08
C GLY A 519 -27.08 18.76 2.27
N ASN A 520 -26.86 20.00 2.69
CA ASN A 520 -27.75 20.68 3.63
C ASN A 520 -28.17 22.05 3.08
N GLU A 521 -29.07 22.03 2.08
CA GLU A 521 -29.92 23.18 1.77
C GLU A 521 -31.39 22.81 1.99
N GLY A 522 -32.12 23.69 2.66
CA GLY A 522 -33.39 23.33 3.29
C GLY A 522 -34.58 23.36 2.33
N SER A 523 -35.61 22.58 2.68
CA SER A 523 -36.98 22.88 2.27
C SER A 523 -37.94 22.76 3.43
N SER A 524 -38.93 23.66 3.44
CA SER A 524 -39.94 23.82 4.47
C SER A 524 -40.83 22.59 4.64
N GLY A 525 -41.09 22.20 5.88
CA GLY A 525 -41.85 21.00 6.19
C GLY A 525 -43.35 21.05 5.84
N VAL A 526 -43.90 19.87 5.56
CA VAL A 526 -45.34 19.60 5.60
C VAL A 526 -45.53 18.33 6.45
N ARG A 527 -46.43 18.38 7.43
CA ARG A 527 -46.87 17.19 8.18
C ARG A 527 -47.84 16.39 7.32
N SER A 528 -47.68 15.08 7.25
CA SER A 528 -48.80 14.17 7.03
C SER A 528 -48.77 13.05 8.07
N THR A 529 -49.97 12.64 8.49
CA THR A 529 -50.22 11.65 9.53
C THR A 529 -50.15 10.24 8.95
N GLY A 530 -49.54 9.29 9.66
CA GLY A 530 -49.48 7.90 9.23
C GLY A 530 -50.78 7.12 9.49
N VAL A 531 -50.81 5.86 9.07
CA VAL A 531 -51.61 4.74 9.61
C VAL A 531 -50.87 3.44 9.24
N ARG A 532 -51.02 2.38 10.06
CA ARG A 532 -50.49 1.02 9.80
C ARG A 532 -51.50 0.19 9.01
N ASP A 533 -51.00 -0.85 8.31
CA ASP A 533 -51.49 -2.25 8.28
C ASP A 533 -50.93 -2.93 7.01
N GLN A 534 -50.12 -4.00 7.07
CA GLN A 534 -50.37 -5.40 7.45
C GLN A 534 -51.09 -6.29 6.40
N VAL A 535 -50.26 -7.02 5.64
CA VAL A 535 -50.37 -8.43 5.20
C VAL A 535 -51.52 -8.83 4.22
N TRP A 536 -51.19 -9.40 3.05
CA TRP A 536 -51.34 -10.84 2.73
C TRP A 536 -50.94 -11.24 1.30
N PHE A 537 -50.46 -12.48 1.17
CA PHE A 537 -50.13 -13.17 -0.08
C PHE A 537 -51.37 -13.54 -0.90
N ASN A 538 -51.22 -13.60 -2.22
CA ASN A 538 -51.53 -14.80 -3.01
C ASN A 538 -50.95 -14.69 -4.43
N GLY A 539 -50.43 -15.80 -4.96
CA GLY A 539 -50.09 -15.93 -6.37
C GLY A 539 -51.04 -16.91 -7.07
N LEU A 540 -51.05 -16.90 -8.40
CA LEU A 540 -51.47 -18.02 -9.25
C LEU A 540 -51.02 -17.77 -10.69
N ALA A 541 -50.71 -18.85 -11.41
CA ALA A 541 -50.24 -18.84 -12.79
C ALA A 541 -51.27 -19.49 -13.72
N LEU A 542 -51.20 -19.17 -15.03
CA LEU A 542 -51.63 -19.91 -16.24
C LEU A 542 -51.59 -18.88 -17.41
N ALA A 543 -50.81 -18.97 -18.48
CA ALA A 543 -50.60 -20.02 -19.50
C ALA A 543 -51.36 -19.74 -20.82
N GLY A 544 -50.60 -19.31 -21.84
CA GLY A 544 -50.76 -19.62 -23.28
C GLY A 544 -52.02 -19.18 -24.05
N TYR A 545 -51.81 -18.58 -25.24
CA TYR A 545 -52.28 -19.15 -26.52
C TYR A 545 -51.62 -18.44 -27.73
N THR A 546 -51.49 -19.17 -28.83
CA THR A 546 -50.84 -18.78 -30.11
C THR A 546 -51.86 -18.43 -31.19
N ALA A 547 -51.53 -17.50 -32.11
CA ALA A 547 -52.13 -17.46 -33.45
C ALA A 547 -51.17 -16.82 -34.48
N THR A 548 -51.21 -17.33 -35.71
CA THR A 548 -50.34 -17.01 -36.87
C THR A 548 -51.15 -16.44 -38.03
N THR A 549 -50.61 -15.51 -38.83
CA THR A 549 -50.98 -15.32 -40.25
C THR A 549 -49.87 -14.68 -41.09
N GLU A 550 -49.89 -14.98 -42.37
CA GLU A 550 -49.07 -14.37 -43.44
C GLU A 550 -49.94 -13.39 -44.29
N ASN A 551 -49.51 -12.74 -45.40
CA ASN A 551 -48.23 -12.69 -46.11
C ASN A 551 -48.12 -11.40 -46.99
N HIS A 552 -46.95 -11.19 -47.61
CA HIS A 552 -46.70 -10.50 -48.89
C HIS A 552 -46.62 -8.95 -48.99
N TRP A 553 -45.81 -8.54 -49.97
CA TRP A 553 -45.29 -7.19 -50.29
C TRP A 553 -46.14 -6.43 -51.35
N PRO A 554 -45.90 -5.13 -51.56
CA PRO A 554 -44.98 -4.71 -52.65
C PRO A 554 -44.04 -3.52 -52.32
N ARG A 555 -43.16 -3.18 -53.27
CA ARG A 555 -42.07 -2.17 -53.20
C ARG A 555 -42.53 -0.70 -53.28
N SER A 556 -41.72 0.20 -52.72
CA SER A 556 -41.35 1.48 -53.37
C SER A 556 -39.97 1.98 -52.90
N GLU A 557 -39.30 2.77 -53.74
CA GLU A 557 -37.95 3.32 -53.51
C GLU A 557 -38.02 4.70 -52.84
N HIS A 558 -36.97 5.13 -52.13
CA HIS A 558 -36.29 6.42 -52.40
C HIS A 558 -35.04 6.70 -51.54
N HIS A 559 -34.02 7.19 -52.24
CA HIS A 559 -32.82 8.00 -51.89
C HIS A 559 -32.34 8.19 -50.44
N ALA A 560 -31.01 8.04 -50.32
CA ALA A 560 -30.19 8.57 -49.23
C ALA A 560 -29.78 10.04 -49.46
N THR A 561 -29.49 10.75 -48.36
CA THR A 561 -28.82 12.07 -48.36
C THR A 561 -27.80 12.17 -47.23
N THR A 562 -26.51 12.21 -47.61
CA THR A 562 -25.43 12.78 -46.81
C THR A 562 -25.47 14.31 -46.88
N TYR A 563 -25.15 15.03 -45.80
CA TYR A 563 -24.46 16.33 -45.91
C TYR A 563 -23.62 16.66 -44.67
N SER A 564 -22.49 17.32 -44.92
CA SER A 564 -21.55 17.89 -43.95
C SER A 564 -21.95 19.31 -43.53
N THR A 565 -21.50 19.76 -42.36
CA THR A 565 -21.36 21.21 -42.07
C THR A 565 -20.06 21.52 -41.34
N GLN A 566 -19.40 22.59 -41.80
CA GLN A 566 -18.19 23.17 -41.20
C GLN A 566 -18.57 24.23 -40.17
N TYR A 567 -17.73 24.43 -39.14
CA TYR A 567 -17.83 25.58 -38.25
C TYR A 567 -17.02 26.77 -38.78
N TYR A 568 -17.69 27.92 -38.91
CA TYR A 568 -17.06 29.23 -39.08
C TYR A 568 -16.88 29.90 -37.71
N HIS A 569 -15.72 30.52 -37.47
CA HIS A 569 -15.54 31.50 -36.39
C HIS A 569 -15.08 32.85 -36.96
N HIS A 570 -15.68 33.93 -36.48
CA HIS A 570 -15.37 35.29 -36.88
C HIS A 570 -14.08 35.81 -36.26
N TYR A 571 -13.30 36.53 -37.06
CA TYR A 571 -12.27 37.46 -36.58
C TYR A 571 -12.91 38.72 -35.98
N ASN A 572 -12.31 39.24 -34.91
CA ASN A 572 -12.30 40.67 -34.61
C ASN A 572 -10.99 41.02 -33.88
N SER A 573 -10.51 42.28 -33.99
CA SER A 573 -9.07 42.56 -33.86
C SER A 573 -8.69 43.81 -33.05
N GLN A 574 -7.46 43.78 -32.48
CA GLN A 574 -6.64 44.91 -31.96
C GLN A 574 -6.98 45.47 -30.54
N PRO A 575 -6.03 46.13 -29.82
CA PRO A 575 -4.64 45.71 -29.51
C PRO A 575 -4.15 46.10 -28.07
N GLN A 576 -2.82 46.04 -27.82
CA GLN A 576 -1.99 46.58 -26.68
C GLN A 576 -1.51 45.55 -25.63
N PRO A 577 -0.35 45.75 -24.96
CA PRO A 577 0.96 46.18 -25.48
C PRO A 577 2.15 45.25 -25.06
N SER A 578 3.33 45.49 -25.62
CA SER A 578 4.58 44.72 -25.42
C SER A 578 5.37 45.08 -24.16
N TRP A 579 5.97 44.09 -23.47
CA TRP A 579 7.19 44.22 -22.66
C TRP A 579 8.06 42.93 -22.70
N HIS A 580 9.32 43.04 -22.26
CA HIS A 580 10.48 42.26 -22.72
C HIS A 580 10.87 41.00 -21.91
N ASP A 581 11.36 40.00 -22.67
CA ASP A 581 12.53 39.12 -22.48
C ASP A 581 12.78 38.22 -21.23
N ARG A 582 13.31 37.02 -21.57
CA ARG A 582 14.11 36.03 -20.80
C ARG A 582 13.34 34.84 -20.18
N PRO A 583 13.99 33.65 -20.03
CA PRO A 583 14.02 32.70 -21.14
C PRO A 583 13.44 31.32 -20.79
N TYR A 584 13.09 30.54 -21.82
CA TYR A 584 12.76 29.12 -21.66
C TYR A 584 14.02 28.30 -21.37
N GLU A 585 14.09 27.65 -20.20
CA GLU A 585 14.96 26.50 -20.01
C GLU A 585 14.28 25.23 -20.54
N ARG A 586 15.06 24.43 -21.28
CA ARG A 586 14.61 23.14 -21.80
C ARG A 586 14.76 22.09 -20.71
N TYR A 587 13.73 21.30 -20.49
CA TYR A 587 13.86 19.99 -19.85
C TYR A 587 14.82 19.11 -20.67
N PRO A 588 15.88 18.54 -20.07
CA PRO A 588 16.62 17.45 -20.68
C PRO A 588 15.77 16.17 -20.65
N HIS A 589 15.83 15.39 -21.73
CA HIS A 589 15.24 14.06 -21.75
C HIS A 589 16.13 13.08 -20.97
N TYR A 590 15.51 12.19 -20.19
CA TYR A 590 16.21 10.99 -19.71
C TYR A 590 16.48 10.04 -20.89
N SER A 591 17.74 9.67 -21.07
CA SER A 591 18.15 8.53 -21.89
C SER A 591 19.23 7.75 -21.13
N SER A 592 18.91 6.52 -20.74
CA SER A 592 19.84 5.59 -20.12
C SER A 592 20.75 4.96 -21.17
N GLU A 593 22.06 5.19 -21.07
CA GLU A 593 23.08 4.43 -21.80
C GLU A 593 24.17 3.96 -20.82
N ALA A 594 24.02 2.76 -20.28
CA ALA A 594 25.04 2.12 -19.43
C ALA A 594 24.99 0.57 -19.48
N ALA A 595 24.92 -0.02 -20.68
CA ALA A 595 25.23 -1.44 -20.88
C ALA A 595 25.58 -1.74 -22.35
N ASP A 596 26.88 -1.79 -22.68
CA ASP A 596 27.50 -2.82 -23.54
C ASP A 596 28.92 -2.43 -23.99
N ARG A 597 29.93 -3.18 -23.54
CA ARG A 597 30.92 -3.82 -24.43
C ARG A 597 31.89 -4.75 -23.69
N ILE A 598 32.11 -5.90 -24.31
CA ILE A 598 32.99 -6.98 -23.86
C ILE A 598 34.42 -6.80 -24.43
N HIS A 599 35.41 -7.22 -23.63
CA HIS A 599 36.83 -7.50 -23.96
C HIS A 599 37.52 -6.81 -25.16
N ALA A 600 38.61 -6.09 -24.86
CA ALA A 600 39.89 -6.32 -25.54
C ALA A 600 41.06 -6.13 -24.57
N SER A 601 42.01 -7.06 -24.59
CA SER A 601 43.27 -6.98 -23.83
C SER A 601 44.24 -5.99 -24.47
N HIS A 602 44.95 -5.20 -23.67
CA HIS A 602 46.35 -4.85 -23.98
C HIS A 602 47.18 -4.64 -22.72
N THR A 603 48.27 -5.38 -22.63
CA THR A 603 49.41 -5.10 -21.75
C THR A 603 50.19 -3.91 -22.28
N GLU A 604 50.55 -2.98 -21.41
CA GLU A 604 51.83 -2.27 -21.54
C GLU A 604 52.35 -1.81 -20.18
N SER A 605 53.67 -1.72 -20.07
CA SER A 605 54.42 -1.59 -18.81
C SER A 605 55.27 -0.33 -18.80
N SER A 606 55.86 -0.03 -17.63
CA SER A 606 57.01 0.88 -17.43
C SER A 606 56.70 2.40 -17.43
N THR A 607 57.40 3.28 -16.69
CA THR A 607 58.37 3.16 -15.57
C THR A 607 58.65 4.58 -15.00
N PHE A 608 58.83 4.69 -13.67
CA PHE A 608 59.61 5.74 -12.95
C PHE A 608 59.06 7.21 -13.04
N ASP A 609 59.32 8.11 -12.08
CA ASP A 609 60.58 8.34 -11.35
C ASP A 609 60.45 8.82 -9.88
N TYR A 610 61.60 8.93 -9.18
CA TYR A 610 61.77 9.01 -7.72
C TYR A 610 62.39 10.34 -7.24
N ASN A 611 62.06 10.78 -6.00
CA ASN A 611 62.88 11.52 -4.99
C ASN A 611 62.03 12.51 -4.17
N GLN A 612 61.85 12.39 -2.84
CA GLN A 612 62.77 12.37 -1.67
C GLN A 612 62.78 13.73 -0.92
N GLY A 613 62.52 13.69 0.39
CA GLY A 613 62.54 14.87 1.27
C GLY A 613 61.94 14.62 2.68
N GLN A 614 62.75 14.06 3.59
CA GLN A 614 62.47 13.85 5.02
C GLN A 614 63.58 14.57 5.83
N PRO A 615 63.34 15.05 7.08
CA PRO A 615 63.40 14.15 8.24
C PRO A 615 62.53 14.49 9.49
N GLN A 616 62.07 13.44 10.19
CA GLN A 616 62.16 13.13 11.67
C GLN A 616 61.92 14.24 12.74
N ALA A 617 61.43 13.99 13.97
CA ALA A 617 61.31 12.76 14.80
C ALA A 617 60.20 12.90 15.89
N GLY A 618 59.81 11.78 16.53
CA GLY A 618 59.20 11.79 17.89
C GLY A 618 58.19 10.69 18.22
N MET A 619 58.62 9.55 18.78
CA MET A 619 57.76 8.56 19.46
C MET A 619 57.82 8.73 21.01
N PRO A 620 56.91 8.09 21.77
CA PRO A 620 57.29 6.80 22.37
C PRO A 620 56.17 5.72 22.40
N GLU A 621 56.59 4.45 22.48
CA GLU A 621 55.73 3.26 22.65
C GLU A 621 55.26 3.04 24.10
N VAL A 622 54.09 2.41 24.30
CA VAL A 622 53.83 1.55 25.48
C VAL A 622 53.01 0.29 25.12
N LYS A 623 53.73 -0.83 25.02
CA LYS A 623 53.40 -2.21 25.45
C LYS A 623 51.95 -2.70 25.47
N SER A 624 51.70 -3.77 24.70
CA SER A 624 50.65 -4.74 24.94
C SER A 624 50.94 -5.64 26.16
N GLN A 625 49.89 -6.11 26.84
CA GLN A 625 49.94 -7.25 27.77
C GLN A 625 48.88 -8.27 27.40
N SER A 626 49.31 -9.50 27.16
CA SER A 626 48.46 -10.69 27.09
C SER A 626 48.41 -11.37 28.47
N VAL A 627 47.21 -11.77 28.89
CA VAL A 627 47.02 -12.64 30.06
C VAL A 627 46.10 -13.78 29.66
N GLN A 628 46.67 -14.98 29.54
CA GLN A 628 45.90 -16.22 29.71
C GLN A 628 45.94 -16.61 31.19
N PHE A 629 44.83 -17.12 31.72
CA PHE A 629 44.90 -18.14 32.77
C PHE A 629 43.80 -19.19 32.60
N GLN A 630 44.12 -20.41 32.99
CA GLN A 630 43.31 -21.61 32.79
C GLN A 630 42.15 -21.69 33.79
N GLY A 631 41.07 -22.36 33.42
CA GLY A 631 39.91 -22.56 34.30
C GLY A 631 40.07 -23.71 35.30
N GLN A 632 39.06 -23.87 36.17
CA GLN A 632 38.83 -25.11 36.93
C GLN A 632 37.33 -25.40 37.08
N ASN A 633 37.02 -26.69 37.17
CA ASN A 633 35.66 -27.23 37.29
C ASN A 633 35.06 -27.00 38.70
N GLY A 634 33.72 -26.90 38.76
CA GLY A 634 32.96 -26.90 40.00
C GLY A 634 31.57 -27.50 39.83
N ASN A 635 31.45 -28.83 39.95
CA ASN A 635 30.16 -29.51 40.02
C ASN A 635 29.50 -29.26 41.39
N ALA A 636 28.23 -28.86 41.41
CA ALA A 636 27.33 -29.07 42.54
C ALA A 636 25.90 -29.27 42.02
N ALA A 637 25.30 -30.42 42.34
CA ALA A 637 23.91 -30.74 42.02
C ALA A 637 23.02 -30.53 43.25
N LEU A 638 21.73 -30.20 43.05
CA LEU A 638 20.61 -30.65 43.90
C LEU A 638 19.23 -30.26 43.31
N THR A 639 18.54 -31.27 42.78
CA THR A 639 17.09 -31.57 42.90
C THR A 639 16.01 -30.47 42.86
N ALA A 640 15.27 -30.47 41.73
CA ALA A 640 13.86 -30.89 41.59
C ALA A 640 12.64 -30.02 42.05
N ALA A 641 11.58 -30.13 41.22
CA ALA A 641 10.18 -29.66 41.36
C ALA A 641 9.98 -28.12 41.34
N THR A 642 9.00 -27.51 40.66
CA THR A 642 7.78 -27.96 39.93
C THR A 642 7.71 -27.24 38.56
N GLY A 643 7.16 -27.76 37.46
CA GLY A 643 5.91 -28.50 37.32
C GLY A 643 4.87 -27.65 36.56
N PHE A 644 5.04 -27.50 35.25
CA PHE A 644 4.02 -26.97 34.32
C PHE A 644 4.13 -27.71 32.98
N GLU A 645 3.10 -28.48 32.62
CA GLU A 645 2.98 -29.07 31.29
C GLU A 645 2.59 -28.00 30.27
N LEU A 646 3.36 -27.89 29.19
CA LEU A 646 2.90 -27.30 27.94
C LEU A 646 2.86 -28.42 26.89
N GLN A 647 1.65 -28.91 26.60
CA GLN A 647 1.43 -29.82 25.49
C GLN A 647 1.62 -29.06 24.17
N PHE A 648 2.63 -29.44 23.41
CA PHE A 648 2.77 -29.05 22.01
C PHE A 648 1.86 -29.94 21.15
N PRO A 649 0.95 -29.38 20.33
CA PRO A 649 0.34 -30.15 19.25
C PRO A 649 1.32 -30.22 18.08
N GLU A 650 1.82 -31.42 17.79
CA GLU A 650 2.49 -31.72 16.53
C GLU A 650 1.52 -31.45 15.37
N TYR A 651 1.86 -30.51 14.50
CA TYR A 651 1.18 -30.34 13.21
C TYR A 651 2.14 -30.70 12.07
N TYR A 652 1.74 -31.69 11.28
CA TYR A 652 2.45 -32.15 10.10
C TYR A 652 2.64 -31.02 9.09
N ASN A 653 3.89 -30.63 8.84
CA ASN A 653 4.24 -29.82 7.67
C ASN A 653 4.13 -30.69 6.41
N TYR A 654 3.23 -30.31 5.50
CA TYR A 654 3.30 -30.73 4.10
C TYR A 654 4.10 -29.69 3.32
N ASP A 655 5.34 -30.04 2.98
CA ASP A 655 6.22 -29.29 2.08
C ASP A 655 6.15 -29.91 0.67
N PRO A 656 5.73 -29.16 -0.37
CA PRO A 656 5.70 -29.63 -1.74
C PRO A 656 6.85 -29.07 -2.61
N TYR A 657 8.08 -28.90 -2.09
CA TYR A 657 9.25 -28.53 -2.90
C TYR A 657 10.49 -29.42 -2.69
N SER A 658 10.50 -30.62 -3.26
CA SER A 658 11.77 -31.24 -3.71
C SER A 658 11.60 -32.34 -4.79
N TYR A 659 12.69 -32.53 -5.55
CA TYR A 659 12.96 -33.60 -6.53
C TYR A 659 12.25 -33.59 -7.90
N TYR A 660 13.01 -33.17 -8.92
CA TYR A 660 13.20 -34.00 -10.12
C TYR A 660 14.70 -34.17 -10.40
N ARG A 661 15.22 -35.38 -10.19
CA ARG A 661 16.52 -35.84 -10.70
C ARG A 661 16.19 -36.79 -11.84
N ARG A 662 16.62 -36.49 -13.08
CA ARG A 662 16.37 -37.40 -14.22
C ARG A 662 17.07 -38.74 -13.98
N ALA A 663 16.33 -39.81 -14.20
CA ALA A 663 16.85 -41.14 -14.46
C ALA A 663 16.23 -41.60 -15.78
N ASP A 664 17.01 -41.52 -16.87
CA ASP A 664 16.63 -42.12 -18.14
C ASP A 664 17.19 -43.54 -18.20
N SER A 665 16.35 -44.52 -18.53
CA SER A 665 16.72 -45.91 -18.74
C SER A 665 16.47 -46.32 -20.19
N GLY A 666 17.54 -46.71 -20.89
CA GLY A 666 17.50 -47.23 -22.26
C GLY A 666 18.74 -48.09 -22.49
N GLY A 667 18.54 -49.37 -22.80
CA GLY A 667 19.60 -50.39 -22.71
C GLY A 667 20.48 -50.56 -23.94
N SER A 668 21.59 -51.30 -23.73
CA SER A 668 22.44 -52.04 -24.70
C SER A 668 23.01 -51.25 -25.89
N ASP A 669 24.33 -51.20 -26.09
CA ASP A 669 25.06 -52.42 -26.48
C ASP A 669 26.58 -52.45 -26.11
N SER A 670 27.22 -53.57 -26.47
CA SER A 670 28.58 -54.03 -26.08
C SER A 670 29.80 -53.15 -26.43
N GLY A 671 30.87 -53.23 -25.61
CA GLY A 671 32.26 -53.22 -26.15
C GLY A 671 33.39 -52.61 -25.32
N GLY A 672 34.23 -53.45 -24.70
CA GLY A 672 35.70 -53.36 -24.76
C GLY A 672 36.51 -52.19 -24.15
N ALA A 673 37.08 -52.45 -22.95
CA ALA A 673 38.53 -52.46 -22.69
C ALA A 673 39.42 -51.17 -22.65
N LEU A 674 40.19 -51.06 -21.55
CA LEU A 674 41.56 -50.51 -21.37
C LEU A 674 41.80 -48.98 -21.22
N ILE A 675 42.44 -48.61 -20.08
CA ILE A 675 43.61 -47.69 -19.92
C ILE A 675 43.38 -46.18 -20.29
N ASP A 676 43.78 -45.13 -19.55
CA ASP A 676 44.87 -44.92 -18.58
C ASP A 676 44.56 -43.85 -17.47
N TYR A 677 45.58 -43.52 -16.66
CA TYR A 677 45.60 -42.62 -15.48
C TYR A 677 45.70 -41.08 -15.79
N PRO A 678 45.80 -40.14 -14.80
CA PRO A 678 45.13 -38.83 -14.86
C PRO A 678 46.07 -37.62 -15.05
N VAL A 679 45.50 -36.42 -15.23
CA VAL A 679 46.17 -35.15 -14.91
C VAL A 679 45.23 -34.22 -14.14
N ASP A 680 45.74 -33.73 -13.01
CA ASP A 680 45.15 -32.77 -12.08
C ASP A 680 45.68 -31.35 -12.44
N TYR A 681 44.82 -30.34 -12.50
CA TYR A 681 45.24 -28.94 -12.38
C TYR A 681 44.10 -28.08 -11.82
N ARG A 682 44.38 -27.47 -10.66
CA ARG A 682 43.53 -26.46 -10.03
C ARG A 682 43.74 -25.11 -10.71
N HIS A 683 42.66 -24.33 -10.83
CA HIS A 683 42.63 -23.01 -10.21
C HIS A 683 41.22 -22.63 -9.77
#